data_AF-A0A7W4EMS1-F1
#
_entry.id   AF-A0A7W4EMS1-F1
#
_cell.length_a   1.000
_cell.length_b   1.000
_cell.length_c   1.000
_cell.angle_alpha   90.00
_cell.angle_beta   90.00
_cell.angle_gamma   90.00
#
_symmetry.space_group_name_H-M   'P 1'
#
loop_
_entity.id
_entity.type
_entity.pdbx_description
1 polymer ?
#
loop_
_entity_poly.entity_id
_entity_poly.type
_entity_poly.pdbx_seq_one_letter_code
_entity_poly.pdbx_strand_id
1 'polypeptide(L)'
;MMKPKVNIVMPTWNALEYTEITLNRLFGSTEVPFILTVVDNASRKETIDFLKNVKSQGSCIKINKIFNQKNLGPGRAFNQGWQISREEDVEFTCLINNDLYFSKGWLEALLTEMEAPKIGAVAPIGVSQYSNYFDGIRNSRKVFEELNKDLSPQNELLTFFEDDIDGNMKKFCQANTSRVFTEIPNFLPSHCLLVRNNVIEEIGFIADPIYKTYGCDDVDLSWEVLRRGHSLKISNQTFVYHFRHKSITENNLNRKKELAKTTKIFLNKWHSTIMELTNQDNFFEKFFDLDFQQFAILRKMNQKCHFLEEKSKIFAAFACLGKTNFSKKYPHLSQDLETSNFRYLYKNRKDIEGLKSTPGRDKNPHFPQNYLRAIGKSYGKKAIIFIALSPEIMQILDNLGILYSVIYPEKSMAPEILKRAEGRGNNKDFVELLRKNLSNNNELNYIKLNTKPKRIILAKNQDTIESILKNDNETKSISLKNSGFAYKGVYYSVVFRSLISKRVPRKNWGQIYAVGKINDQVPIVKYNKKGFVSFNLPGGGTEPGESYEETLRRELLEELNMRVLDFEPIGYQINVAPDGEKHYQLRVFANLEKVGDFKEDVGGSVIGYELENIQNLNNRINWGEVGDWFTLILQDKYENQ
;
A
#
# COMPACT_ATOMS: atom_id res chain seq x y z
N MET A 1 36.56 8.56 -36.57
CA MET A 1 36.15 8.63 -35.15
C MET A 1 34.91 7.78 -34.98
N MET A 2 34.76 7.03 -33.88
CA MET A 2 33.53 6.30 -33.61
C MET A 2 32.37 7.30 -33.43
N LYS A 3 31.23 7.03 -34.07
CA LYS A 3 30.00 7.84 -33.90
C LYS A 3 29.58 7.79 -32.42
N PRO A 4 29.26 8.93 -31.78
CA PRO A 4 28.80 8.91 -30.40
C PRO A 4 27.47 8.14 -30.32
N LYS A 5 27.33 7.30 -29.31
CA LYS A 5 26.06 6.61 -29.04
C LYS A 5 25.11 7.42 -28.16
N VAL A 6 25.62 8.44 -27.48
CA VAL A 6 24.92 9.15 -26.41
C VAL A 6 24.98 10.67 -26.61
N ASN A 7 23.82 11.32 -26.45
CA ASN A 7 23.73 12.74 -26.15
C ASN A 7 23.33 12.92 -24.68
N ILE A 8 24.19 13.54 -23.91
CA ILE A 8 23.95 13.92 -22.51
C ILE A 8 23.26 15.27 -22.52
N VAL A 9 22.03 15.34 -22.02
CA VAL A 9 21.23 16.56 -21.96
C VAL A 9 21.22 17.08 -20.52
N MET A 10 21.74 18.30 -20.33
CA MET A 10 21.84 18.96 -19.03
C MET A 10 21.08 20.29 -19.03
N PRO A 11 19.86 20.32 -18.46
CA PRO A 11 19.19 21.57 -18.14
C PRO A 11 19.92 22.34 -17.04
N THR A 12 20.00 23.66 -17.18
CA THR A 12 20.59 24.55 -16.17
C THR A 12 19.63 25.67 -15.80
N TRP A 13 19.56 26.00 -14.51
CA TRP A 13 18.86 27.18 -14.01
C TRP A 13 19.56 27.69 -12.73
N ASN A 14 20.51 28.60 -12.92
CA ASN A 14 21.46 29.08 -11.90
C ASN A 14 22.30 27.95 -11.28
N ALA A 15 22.75 28.12 -10.02
CA ALA A 15 23.62 27.19 -9.30
C ALA A 15 24.99 26.99 -9.99
N LEU A 16 25.68 28.09 -10.29
CA LEU A 16 26.95 28.09 -11.03
C LEU A 16 28.01 27.18 -10.40
N GLU A 17 28.25 27.27 -9.10
CA GLU A 17 29.28 26.47 -8.40
C GLU A 17 29.07 24.96 -8.56
N TYR A 18 27.82 24.50 -8.46
CA TYR A 18 27.46 23.09 -8.70
C TYR A 18 27.58 22.70 -10.18
N THR A 19 27.26 23.63 -11.09
CA THR A 19 27.38 23.41 -12.53
C THR A 19 28.85 23.22 -12.93
N GLU A 20 29.76 24.03 -12.37
CA GLU A 20 31.20 23.91 -12.61
C GLU A 20 31.73 22.55 -12.16
N ILE A 21 31.39 22.13 -10.94
CA ILE A 21 31.81 20.83 -10.40
C ILE A 21 31.25 19.68 -11.22
N THR A 22 29.97 19.77 -11.60
CA THR A 22 29.30 18.74 -12.41
C THR A 22 29.98 18.58 -13.77
N LEU A 23 30.25 19.68 -14.48
CA LEU A 23 30.90 19.64 -15.79
C LEU A 23 32.35 19.16 -15.71
N ASN A 24 33.12 19.68 -14.75
CA ASN A 24 34.51 19.25 -14.55
C ASN A 24 34.57 17.75 -14.23
N ARG A 25 33.66 17.26 -13.37
CA ARG A 25 33.59 15.84 -13.05
C ARG A 25 33.11 15.02 -14.24
N LEU A 26 32.11 15.48 -14.99
CA LEU A 26 31.59 14.81 -16.17
C LEU A 26 32.70 14.53 -17.19
N PHE A 27 33.49 15.56 -17.54
CA PHE A 27 34.60 15.40 -18.49
C PHE A 27 35.71 14.50 -17.97
N GLY A 28 36.00 14.53 -16.66
CA GLY A 28 37.06 13.71 -16.06
C GLY A 28 36.67 12.28 -15.69
N SER A 29 35.39 11.90 -15.81
CA SER A 29 34.88 10.57 -15.39
C SER A 29 34.23 9.76 -16.50
N THR A 30 34.13 10.32 -17.71
CA THR A 30 33.48 9.72 -18.89
C THR A 30 34.54 9.46 -19.96
N GLU A 31 34.72 8.20 -20.33
CA GLU A 31 35.75 7.75 -21.27
C GLU A 31 35.16 7.40 -22.65
N VAL A 32 33.87 7.08 -22.74
CA VAL A 32 33.16 6.84 -24.01
C VAL A 32 32.88 8.14 -24.75
N PRO A 33 32.92 8.15 -26.10
CA PRO A 33 32.56 9.33 -26.89
C PRO A 33 31.10 9.75 -26.69
N PHE A 34 30.86 11.03 -26.39
CA PHE A 34 29.51 11.58 -26.18
C PHE A 34 29.34 13.00 -26.70
N ILE A 35 28.09 13.36 -26.98
CA ILE A 35 27.65 14.74 -27.21
C ILE A 35 27.10 15.30 -25.90
N LEU A 36 27.39 16.57 -25.60
CA LEU A 36 26.77 17.29 -24.48
C LEU A 36 25.82 18.36 -25.03
N THR A 37 24.56 18.35 -24.63
CA THR A 37 23.59 19.40 -24.92
C THR A 37 23.22 20.12 -23.64
N VAL A 38 23.69 21.36 -23.49
CA VAL A 38 23.34 22.22 -22.36
C VAL A 38 22.14 23.08 -22.72
N VAL A 39 21.10 23.05 -21.89
CA VAL A 39 19.87 23.84 -22.09
C VAL A 39 19.66 24.77 -20.90
N ASP A 40 20.02 26.04 -21.06
CA ASP A 40 19.85 27.05 -20.03
C ASP A 40 18.42 27.62 -20.02
N ASN A 41 17.80 27.60 -18.85
CA ASN A 41 16.42 28.03 -18.62
C ASN A 41 16.34 29.46 -18.07
N ALA A 42 17.02 30.40 -18.72
CA ALA A 42 17.12 31.82 -18.34
C ALA A 42 17.81 32.03 -16.98
N SER A 43 19.04 31.54 -16.85
CA SER A 43 19.89 31.79 -15.69
C SER A 43 20.35 33.25 -15.61
N ARG A 44 20.97 33.63 -14.48
CA ARG A 44 21.67 34.90 -14.30
C ARG A 44 22.88 34.98 -15.24
N LYS A 45 23.33 36.23 -15.46
CA LYS A 45 24.43 36.55 -16.38
C LYS A 45 25.69 35.71 -16.12
N GLU A 46 26.09 35.56 -14.86
CA GLU A 46 27.28 34.77 -14.46
C GLU A 46 27.23 33.32 -14.97
N THR A 47 26.09 32.64 -14.83
CA THR A 47 25.92 31.25 -15.29
C THR A 47 25.89 31.18 -16.80
N ILE A 48 25.20 32.11 -17.46
CA ILE A 48 25.14 32.17 -18.93
C ILE A 48 26.54 32.40 -19.52
N ASP A 49 27.29 33.36 -18.97
CA ASP A 49 28.63 33.70 -19.45
C ASP A 49 29.60 32.54 -19.24
N PHE A 50 29.53 31.85 -18.11
CA PHE A 50 30.26 30.60 -17.89
C PHE A 50 29.90 29.55 -18.95
N LEU A 51 28.61 29.23 -19.12
CA LEU A 51 28.14 28.21 -20.06
C LEU A 51 28.54 28.51 -21.52
N LYS A 52 28.53 29.78 -21.95
CA LYS A 52 29.01 30.19 -23.27
C LYS A 52 30.48 29.85 -23.50
N ASN A 53 31.30 29.93 -22.44
CA ASN A 53 32.74 29.71 -22.51
C ASN A 53 33.16 28.24 -22.35
N VAL A 54 32.31 27.37 -21.80
CA VAL A 54 32.60 25.91 -21.69
C VAL A 54 32.98 25.32 -23.05
N LYS A 55 34.07 24.55 -23.10
CA LYS A 55 34.57 23.84 -24.28
C LYS A 55 34.54 22.33 -24.06
N SER A 56 34.50 21.57 -25.15
CA SER A 56 34.63 20.12 -25.13
C SER A 56 35.98 19.71 -24.54
N GLN A 57 35.96 18.71 -23.66
CA GLN A 57 37.14 18.13 -23.01
C GLN A 57 36.99 16.61 -22.92
N GLY A 58 38.12 15.90 -22.85
CA GLY A 58 38.12 14.43 -22.77
C GLY A 58 37.37 13.79 -23.94
N SER A 59 36.46 12.86 -23.64
CA SER A 59 35.66 12.15 -24.64
C SER A 59 34.40 12.90 -25.11
N CYS A 60 34.19 14.15 -24.67
CA CYS A 60 33.15 15.00 -25.21
C CYS A 60 33.53 15.46 -26.61
N ILE A 61 32.78 15.02 -27.63
CA ILE A 61 33.13 15.34 -29.02
C ILE A 61 32.49 16.65 -29.52
N LYS A 62 31.39 17.06 -28.90
CA LYS A 62 30.59 18.23 -29.31
C LYS A 62 29.79 18.76 -28.14
N ILE A 63 29.69 20.09 -28.04
CA ILE A 63 28.78 20.76 -27.09
C ILE A 63 27.75 21.59 -27.86
N ASN A 64 26.47 21.25 -27.70
CA ASN A 64 25.33 22.05 -28.13
C ASN A 64 24.87 22.93 -26.95
N LYS A 65 24.45 24.16 -27.25
CA LYS A 65 24.04 25.13 -26.22
C LYS A 65 22.74 25.82 -26.65
N ILE A 66 21.72 25.72 -25.81
CA ILE A 66 20.41 26.33 -26.03
C ILE A 66 20.14 27.27 -24.87
N PHE A 67 19.86 28.55 -25.15
CA PHE A 67 19.57 29.56 -24.13
C PHE A 67 18.11 30.03 -24.27
N ASN A 68 17.24 29.58 -23.36
CA ASN A 68 15.85 29.99 -23.33
C ASN A 68 15.71 31.40 -22.71
N GLN A 69 14.76 32.18 -23.22
CA GLN A 69 14.46 33.54 -22.72
C GLN A 69 13.70 33.55 -21.39
N LYS A 70 13.15 32.41 -20.98
CA LYS A 70 12.46 32.21 -19.70
C LYS A 70 12.62 30.76 -19.26
N ASN A 71 12.41 30.50 -17.98
CA ASN A 71 12.40 29.13 -17.46
C ASN A 71 11.19 28.35 -18.01
N LEU A 72 11.46 27.30 -18.79
CA LEU A 72 10.45 26.42 -19.38
C LEU A 72 10.21 25.14 -18.56
N GLY A 73 10.91 24.98 -17.44
CA GLY A 73 10.93 23.76 -16.65
C GLY A 73 11.90 22.70 -17.20
N PRO A 74 12.27 21.69 -16.39
CA PRO A 74 13.25 20.68 -16.75
C PRO A 74 12.77 19.78 -17.91
N GLY A 75 11.52 19.32 -17.87
CA GLY A 75 10.98 18.43 -18.90
C GLY A 75 11.03 19.01 -20.32
N ARG A 76 10.70 20.30 -20.47
CA ARG A 76 10.80 20.97 -21.79
C ARG A 76 12.24 21.13 -22.25
N ALA A 77 13.16 21.42 -21.32
CA ALA A 77 14.58 21.48 -21.63
C ALA A 77 15.13 20.10 -22.06
N PHE A 78 14.70 19.02 -21.41
CA PHE A 78 15.02 17.67 -21.87
C PHE A 78 14.48 17.37 -23.26
N ASN A 79 13.23 17.74 -23.56
CA ASN A 79 12.67 17.58 -24.92
C ASN A 79 13.47 18.37 -25.98
N GLN A 80 13.93 19.60 -25.67
CA GLN A 80 14.81 20.37 -26.57
C GLN A 80 16.12 19.63 -26.83
N GLY A 81 16.74 19.07 -25.79
CA GLY A 81 17.95 18.28 -25.95
C GLY A 81 17.74 16.96 -26.69
N TRP A 82 16.56 16.34 -26.55
CA TRP A 82 16.24 15.15 -27.35
C TRP A 82 16.04 15.45 -28.82
N GLN A 83 15.52 16.62 -29.21
CA GLN A 83 15.52 16.99 -30.64
C GLN A 83 16.94 16.99 -31.22
N ILE A 84 17.93 17.45 -30.46
CA ILE A 84 19.34 17.34 -30.84
C ILE A 84 19.78 15.87 -30.92
N SER A 85 19.36 15.02 -29.98
CA SER A 85 19.64 13.58 -30.06
C SER A 85 19.11 12.94 -31.35
N ARG A 86 17.95 13.40 -31.84
CA ARG A 86 17.36 12.94 -33.10
C ARG A 86 18.14 13.44 -34.31
N GLU A 87 18.51 14.72 -34.31
CA GLU A 87 19.31 15.34 -35.39
C GLU A 87 20.70 14.69 -35.53
N GLU A 88 21.31 14.32 -34.41
CA GLU A 88 22.63 13.65 -34.35
C GLU A 88 22.54 12.12 -34.56
N ASP A 89 21.31 11.58 -34.61
CA ASP A 89 21.04 10.15 -34.79
C ASP A 89 21.82 9.27 -33.80
N VAL A 90 21.73 9.62 -32.51
CA VAL A 90 22.35 8.86 -31.41
C VAL A 90 21.39 7.79 -30.89
N GLU A 91 21.93 6.70 -30.32
CA GLU A 91 21.15 5.56 -29.84
C GLU A 91 20.45 5.84 -28.49
N PHE A 92 21.08 6.67 -27.64
CA PHE A 92 20.61 6.97 -26.29
C PHE A 92 20.62 8.47 -25.98
N THR A 93 19.67 8.90 -25.17
CA THR A 93 19.69 10.22 -24.53
C THR A 93 19.90 10.03 -23.03
N CYS A 94 20.92 10.69 -22.47
CA CYS A 94 21.17 10.68 -21.03
C CYS A 94 20.71 11.99 -20.40
N LEU A 95 19.71 11.93 -19.52
CA LEU A 95 19.20 13.06 -18.77
C LEU A 95 20.06 13.24 -17.54
N ILE A 96 20.63 14.44 -17.34
CA ILE A 96 21.34 14.78 -16.10
C ILE A 96 20.90 16.15 -15.57
N ASN A 97 20.93 16.31 -14.25
CA ASN A 97 20.89 17.64 -13.62
C ASN A 97 22.28 18.31 -13.63
N ASN A 98 22.33 19.60 -13.34
CA ASN A 98 23.56 20.40 -13.22
C ASN A 98 24.18 20.39 -11.80
N ASP A 99 23.74 19.48 -10.92
CA ASP A 99 24.20 19.35 -9.53
C ASP A 99 24.53 17.88 -9.17
N LEU A 100 25.44 17.28 -9.94
CA LEU A 100 25.84 15.87 -9.82
C LEU A 100 27.35 15.68 -9.67
N TYR A 101 27.74 14.56 -9.05
CA TYR A 101 29.11 14.07 -9.02
C TYR A 101 29.15 12.58 -9.39
N PHE A 102 29.85 12.26 -10.48
CA PHE A 102 29.79 10.94 -11.14
C PHE A 102 30.93 10.02 -10.68
N SER A 103 30.70 8.72 -10.55
CA SER A 103 31.81 7.77 -10.40
C SER A 103 32.61 7.71 -11.72
N LYS A 104 33.89 7.34 -11.67
CA LYS A 104 34.63 7.02 -12.91
C LYS A 104 33.96 5.85 -13.63
N GLY A 105 33.88 5.92 -14.96
CA GLY A 105 33.27 4.85 -15.76
C GLY A 105 31.74 4.78 -15.68
N TRP A 106 31.08 5.87 -15.26
CA TRP A 106 29.64 5.82 -14.97
C TRP A 106 28.79 5.57 -16.22
N LEU A 107 29.08 6.27 -17.32
CA LEU A 107 28.28 6.18 -18.54
C LEU A 107 28.51 4.84 -19.25
N GLU A 108 29.75 4.35 -19.21
CA GLU A 108 30.17 3.03 -19.67
C GLU A 108 29.33 1.96 -18.99
N ALA A 109 29.23 2.02 -17.66
CA ALA A 109 28.44 1.06 -16.89
C ALA A 109 26.96 1.10 -17.29
N LEU A 110 26.37 2.29 -17.48
CA LEU A 110 24.98 2.41 -17.93
C LEU A 110 24.78 1.89 -19.37
N LEU A 111 25.75 2.11 -20.26
CA LEU A 111 25.71 1.60 -21.63
C LEU A 111 25.78 0.08 -21.69
N THR A 112 26.61 -0.55 -20.85
CA THR A 112 26.66 -2.01 -20.73
C THR A 112 25.29 -2.58 -20.32
N GLU A 113 24.58 -1.90 -19.41
CA GLU A 113 23.23 -2.32 -19.02
C GLU A 113 22.23 -2.20 -20.18
N MET A 114 22.41 -1.21 -21.04
CA MET A 114 21.59 -0.99 -22.23
C MET A 114 21.85 -2.00 -23.36
N GLU A 115 22.84 -2.88 -23.26
CA GLU A 115 23.00 -4.00 -24.19
C GLU A 115 21.82 -4.97 -24.12
N ALA A 116 21.15 -5.06 -22.96
CA ALA A 116 19.90 -5.81 -22.82
C ALA A 116 18.75 -5.08 -23.54
N PRO A 117 18.19 -5.63 -24.63
CA PRO A 117 17.22 -4.90 -25.48
C PRO A 117 15.92 -4.53 -24.75
N LYS A 118 15.57 -5.31 -23.71
CA LYS A 118 14.36 -5.09 -22.91
C LYS A 118 14.48 -3.88 -21.99
N ILE A 119 15.69 -3.41 -21.66
CA ILE A 119 15.88 -2.23 -20.82
C ILE A 119 15.64 -0.99 -21.68
N GLY A 120 14.59 -0.25 -21.35
CA GLY A 120 14.23 1.02 -21.99
C GLY A 120 14.88 2.22 -21.32
N ALA A 121 15.12 2.15 -20.00
CA ALA A 121 15.82 3.18 -19.25
C ALA A 121 16.62 2.60 -18.08
N VAL A 122 17.79 3.19 -17.80
CA VAL A 122 18.67 2.81 -16.69
C VAL A 122 19.15 4.04 -15.93
N ALA A 123 19.09 3.98 -14.60
CA ALA A 123 19.64 4.97 -13.70
C ALA A 123 20.81 4.37 -12.89
N PRO A 124 21.82 5.18 -12.54
CA PRO A 124 22.85 4.75 -11.59
C PRO A 124 22.24 4.61 -10.19
N ILE A 125 22.92 3.89 -9.31
CA ILE A 125 22.56 3.95 -7.89
C ILE A 125 22.93 5.33 -7.33
N GLY A 126 22.14 5.79 -6.37
CA GLY A 126 22.33 7.08 -5.71
C GLY A 126 21.87 7.03 -4.25
N VAL A 127 22.09 8.12 -3.52
CA VAL A 127 21.63 8.26 -2.14
C VAL A 127 20.10 8.12 -2.07
N SER A 128 19.60 7.16 -1.30
CA SER A 128 18.17 6.88 -1.15
C SER A 128 17.89 6.19 0.18
N GLN A 129 16.62 6.15 0.60
CA GLN A 129 16.24 5.39 1.79
C GLN A 129 16.32 3.86 1.61
N TYR A 130 16.69 3.35 0.43
CA TYR A 130 16.88 1.91 0.15
C TYR A 130 18.31 1.53 -0.16
N SER A 131 19.19 2.51 -0.25
CA SER A 131 20.61 2.25 -0.46
C SER A 131 21.34 2.32 0.87
N ASN A 132 22.19 1.32 1.07
CA ASN A 132 23.18 1.33 2.13
C ASN A 132 24.21 2.42 1.83
N TYR A 133 24.69 3.05 2.89
CA TYR A 133 25.92 3.84 2.83
C TYR A 133 27.11 2.92 2.53
N PHE A 134 28.27 3.48 2.23
CA PHE A 134 29.41 2.69 1.75
C PHE A 134 29.99 1.71 2.79
N ASP A 135 29.63 1.84 4.07
CA ASP A 135 29.96 0.87 5.11
C ASP A 135 29.07 -0.38 5.11
N GLY A 136 28.02 -0.41 4.28
CA GLY A 136 27.09 -1.54 4.17
C GLY A 136 26.09 -1.68 5.32
N ILE A 137 26.12 -0.78 6.31
CA ILE A 137 25.32 -0.87 7.54
C ILE A 137 24.36 0.31 7.67
N ARG A 138 24.88 1.55 7.51
CA ARG A 138 24.06 2.76 7.66
C ARG A 138 23.17 2.96 6.45
N ASN A 139 22.02 3.60 6.66
CA ASN A 139 21.16 4.02 5.57
C ASN A 139 21.70 5.32 4.94
N SER A 140 22.01 5.32 3.65
CA SER A 140 22.64 6.46 2.99
C SER A 140 21.83 7.75 3.06
N ARG A 141 20.48 7.67 3.04
CA ARG A 141 19.61 8.85 3.16
C ARG A 141 19.71 9.50 4.53
N LYS A 142 19.80 8.71 5.60
CA LYS A 142 19.95 9.24 6.97
C LYS A 142 21.28 9.97 7.12
N VAL A 143 22.37 9.35 6.64
CA VAL A 143 23.70 9.99 6.66
C VAL A 143 23.69 11.31 5.89
N PHE A 144 23.05 11.36 4.72
CA PHE A 144 22.89 12.61 3.97
C PHE A 144 22.08 13.67 4.72
N GLU A 145 21.03 13.28 5.45
CA GLU A 145 20.19 14.22 6.22
C GLU A 145 20.88 14.77 7.48
N GLU A 146 21.93 14.09 7.96
CA GLU A 146 22.78 14.52 9.07
C GLU A 146 23.85 15.55 8.66
N LEU A 147 24.09 15.73 7.35
CA LEU A 147 25.04 16.72 6.85
C LEU A 147 24.63 18.15 7.21
N ASN A 148 25.64 18.99 7.49
CA ASN A 148 25.43 20.42 7.61
C ASN A 148 24.99 21.01 6.26
N LYS A 149 23.90 21.79 6.27
CA LYS A 149 23.26 22.33 5.05
C LYS A 149 24.03 23.49 4.43
N ASP A 150 24.97 24.08 5.16
CA ASP A 150 25.72 25.27 4.75
C ASP A 150 27.13 24.94 4.20
N LEU A 151 27.40 23.66 3.91
CA LEU A 151 28.67 23.25 3.32
C LEU A 151 28.79 23.72 1.86
N SER A 152 29.99 24.15 1.47
CA SER A 152 30.34 24.25 0.05
C SER A 152 30.28 22.86 -0.59
N PRO A 153 30.10 22.75 -1.91
CA PRO A 153 29.93 21.45 -2.55
C PRO A 153 31.15 20.53 -2.36
N GLN A 154 32.38 21.07 -2.38
CA GLN A 154 33.59 20.27 -2.11
C GLN A 154 33.60 19.73 -0.68
N ASN A 155 33.26 20.56 0.31
CA ASN A 155 33.21 20.13 1.71
C ASN A 155 32.07 19.14 1.97
N GLU A 156 30.93 19.29 1.27
CA GLU A 156 29.83 18.31 1.32
C GLU A 156 30.30 16.94 0.84
N LEU A 157 31.02 16.88 -0.29
CA LEU A 157 31.60 15.63 -0.81
C LEU A 157 32.63 15.03 0.14
N LEU A 158 33.59 15.81 0.64
CA LEU A 158 34.62 15.32 1.57
C LEU A 158 34.00 14.79 2.86
N THR A 159 33.00 15.50 3.40
CA THR A 159 32.28 15.06 4.60
C THR A 159 31.48 13.78 4.35
N PHE A 160 30.72 13.73 3.25
CA PHE A 160 29.89 12.57 2.92
C PHE A 160 30.70 11.35 2.47
N PHE A 161 31.93 11.52 1.99
CA PHE A 161 32.79 10.40 1.58
C PHE A 161 33.99 10.20 2.49
N GLU A 162 34.00 10.78 3.69
CA GLU A 162 35.07 10.60 4.68
C GLU A 162 36.47 10.75 4.04
N ASP A 163 36.65 11.85 3.28
CA ASP A 163 37.83 12.26 2.51
C ASP A 163 38.26 11.36 1.32
N ASP A 164 37.81 10.11 1.24
CA ASP A 164 38.07 9.19 0.12
C ASP A 164 36.88 9.09 -0.85
N ILE A 165 36.69 10.13 -1.67
CA ILE A 165 35.54 10.23 -2.58
C ILE A 165 35.47 9.04 -3.55
N ASP A 166 36.50 8.83 -4.38
CA ASP A 166 36.45 7.79 -5.42
C ASP A 166 36.40 6.37 -4.82
N GLY A 167 37.18 6.10 -3.75
CA GLY A 167 37.20 4.80 -3.10
C GLY A 167 35.89 4.47 -2.40
N ASN A 168 35.27 5.44 -1.72
CA ASN A 168 33.99 5.23 -1.04
C ASN A 168 32.78 5.24 -1.99
N MET A 169 32.84 5.90 -3.14
CA MET A 169 31.85 5.69 -4.21
C MET A 169 31.87 4.24 -4.72
N LYS A 170 33.05 3.63 -4.88
CA LYS A 170 33.18 2.23 -5.28
C LYS A 170 32.63 1.27 -4.21
N LYS A 171 32.92 1.52 -2.93
CA LYS A 171 32.35 0.76 -1.81
C LYS A 171 30.82 0.91 -1.75
N PHE A 172 30.29 2.09 -2.08
CA PHE A 172 28.85 2.31 -2.19
C PHE A 172 28.21 1.38 -3.23
N CYS A 173 28.80 1.26 -4.41
CA CYS A 173 28.35 0.30 -5.43
C CYS A 173 28.34 -1.14 -4.91
N GLN A 174 29.39 -1.55 -4.19
CA GLN A 174 29.55 -2.90 -3.62
C GLN A 174 28.55 -3.20 -2.49
N ALA A 175 28.20 -2.18 -1.69
CA ALA A 175 27.27 -2.29 -0.57
C ALA A 175 25.79 -2.43 -0.99
N ASN A 176 25.51 -2.37 -2.29
CA ASN A 176 24.17 -2.29 -2.84
C ASN A 176 23.97 -3.23 -4.03
N THR A 177 22.71 -3.47 -4.40
CA THR A 177 22.34 -4.39 -5.48
C THR A 177 21.52 -3.69 -6.56
N SER A 178 21.71 -4.13 -7.81
CA SER A 178 20.90 -3.69 -8.94
C SER A 178 19.42 -4.08 -8.75
N ARG A 179 18.51 -3.27 -9.30
CA ARG A 179 17.07 -3.54 -9.27
C ARG A 179 16.49 -3.39 -10.68
N VAL A 180 15.62 -4.31 -11.06
CA VAL A 180 14.91 -4.26 -12.34
C VAL A 180 13.41 -4.16 -12.04
N PHE A 181 12.73 -3.26 -12.74
CA PHE A 181 11.31 -3.06 -12.65
C PHE A 181 10.66 -3.34 -14.00
N THR A 182 9.56 -4.10 -13.97
CA THR A 182 8.84 -4.55 -15.17
C THR A 182 7.37 -4.15 -15.14
N GLU A 183 6.91 -3.47 -14.08
CA GLU A 183 5.52 -3.10 -13.90
C GLU A 183 5.35 -1.73 -13.27
N ILE A 184 4.24 -1.07 -13.63
CA ILE A 184 3.73 0.12 -12.93
C ILE A 184 3.29 -0.32 -11.52
N PRO A 185 3.58 0.44 -10.44
CA PRO A 185 3.90 1.86 -10.39
C PRO A 185 5.39 2.19 -10.16
N ASN A 186 6.32 1.30 -10.52
CA ASN A 186 7.74 1.60 -10.38
C ASN A 186 8.17 2.75 -11.31
N PHE A 187 9.20 3.49 -10.88
CA PHE A 187 9.78 4.56 -11.69
C PHE A 187 11.25 4.81 -11.36
N LEU A 188 11.95 5.48 -12.27
CA LEU A 188 13.32 5.97 -12.09
C LEU A 188 13.32 7.51 -12.03
N PRO A 189 14.08 8.13 -11.12
CA PRO A 189 14.18 9.58 -11.06
C PRO A 189 15.05 10.13 -12.21
N SER A 190 14.64 11.27 -12.81
CA SER A 190 15.30 11.84 -14.01
C SER A 190 16.59 12.62 -13.75
N HIS A 191 17.05 12.73 -12.50
CA HIS A 191 18.28 13.48 -12.18
C HIS A 191 19.53 12.89 -12.83
N CYS A 192 19.56 11.57 -13.08
CA CYS A 192 20.53 10.90 -13.94
C CYS A 192 19.86 9.65 -14.52
N LEU A 193 19.53 9.69 -15.82
CA LEU A 193 18.75 8.63 -16.47
C LEU A 193 19.18 8.47 -17.93
N LEU A 194 19.74 7.32 -18.28
CA LEU A 194 20.00 6.95 -19.67
C LEU A 194 18.75 6.27 -20.24
N VAL A 195 18.26 6.76 -21.37
CA VAL A 195 17.03 6.27 -22.02
C VAL A 195 17.32 5.95 -23.48
N ARG A 196 16.75 4.86 -23.98
CA ARG A 196 16.86 4.44 -25.38
C ARG A 196 16.01 5.33 -26.28
N ASN A 197 16.58 5.87 -27.34
CA ASN A 197 15.87 6.84 -28.18
C ASN A 197 14.69 6.25 -28.93
N ASN A 198 14.75 5.00 -29.40
CA ASN A 198 13.59 4.36 -30.04
C ASN A 198 12.38 4.25 -29.10
N VAL A 199 12.59 4.02 -27.80
CA VAL A 199 11.53 4.02 -26.78
C VAL A 199 10.94 5.43 -26.64
N ILE A 200 11.78 6.47 -26.64
CA ILE A 200 11.29 7.86 -26.63
C ILE A 200 10.50 8.18 -27.91
N GLU A 201 10.92 7.71 -29.09
CA GLU A 201 10.15 7.90 -30.34
C GLU A 201 8.76 7.25 -30.26
N GLU A 202 8.64 6.05 -29.67
CA GLU A 202 7.35 5.39 -29.43
C GLU A 202 6.46 6.14 -28.41
N ILE A 203 7.07 6.92 -27.52
CA ILE A 203 6.36 7.76 -26.54
C ILE A 203 6.01 9.12 -27.15
N GLY A 204 6.89 9.68 -27.98
CA GLY A 204 6.80 10.98 -28.63
C GLY A 204 7.47 12.13 -27.86
N PHE A 205 7.89 11.92 -26.60
CA PHE A 205 8.54 12.93 -25.76
C PHE A 205 9.30 12.28 -24.60
N ILE A 206 10.30 13.00 -24.05
CA ILE A 206 10.88 12.65 -22.74
C ILE A 206 9.92 13.07 -21.63
N ALA A 207 9.40 14.29 -21.72
CA ALA A 207 8.45 14.82 -20.77
C ALA A 207 7.21 15.31 -21.50
N ASP A 208 6.04 14.80 -21.12
CA ASP A 208 4.78 15.21 -21.73
C ASP A 208 4.61 16.74 -21.63
N PRO A 209 4.32 17.46 -22.73
CA PRO A 209 4.15 18.91 -22.74
C PRO A 209 3.09 19.46 -21.76
N ILE A 210 2.21 18.60 -21.22
CA ILE A 210 1.30 18.93 -20.12
C ILE A 210 2.05 19.34 -18.84
N TYR A 211 3.27 18.81 -18.61
CA TYR A 211 4.14 19.18 -17.49
C TYR A 211 4.90 20.47 -17.82
N LYS A 212 4.30 21.61 -17.41
CA LYS A 212 4.88 22.95 -17.66
C LYS A 212 5.90 23.39 -16.61
N THR A 213 5.93 22.74 -15.45
CA THR A 213 6.78 23.10 -14.31
C THR A 213 7.37 21.84 -13.66
N TYR A 214 8.08 21.99 -12.55
CA TYR A 214 8.82 20.91 -11.89
C TYR A 214 7.92 19.75 -11.41
N GLY A 215 8.31 18.52 -11.77
CA GLY A 215 7.91 17.27 -11.13
C GLY A 215 6.93 16.41 -11.92
N CYS A 216 6.93 15.10 -11.60
CA CYS A 216 6.11 14.02 -12.18
C CYS A 216 6.45 13.62 -13.62
N ASP A 217 7.33 14.34 -14.30
CA ASP A 217 7.83 14.03 -15.64
C ASP A 217 8.66 12.73 -15.67
N ASP A 218 9.47 12.49 -14.63
CA ASP A 218 10.24 11.25 -14.44
C ASP A 218 9.36 10.02 -14.22
N VAL A 219 8.29 10.20 -13.46
CA VAL A 219 7.30 9.16 -13.16
C VAL A 219 6.48 8.84 -14.40
N ASP A 220 6.01 9.86 -15.10
CA ASP A 220 5.26 9.73 -16.34
C ASP A 220 6.06 8.96 -17.40
N LEU A 221 7.30 9.40 -17.66
CA LEU A 221 8.20 8.72 -18.60
C LEU A 221 8.40 7.25 -18.20
N SER A 222 8.67 6.99 -16.94
CA SER A 222 8.86 5.62 -16.44
C SER A 222 7.62 4.75 -16.66
N TRP A 223 6.43 5.28 -16.43
CA TRP A 223 5.18 4.56 -16.63
C TRP A 223 4.89 4.35 -18.12
N GLU A 224 5.19 5.31 -18.99
CA GLU A 224 5.09 5.15 -20.44
C GLU A 224 6.03 4.05 -20.97
N VAL A 225 7.27 3.98 -20.45
CA VAL A 225 8.24 2.93 -20.76
C VAL A 225 7.72 1.55 -20.35
N LEU A 226 7.26 1.43 -19.10
CA LEU A 226 6.72 0.17 -18.55
C LEU A 226 5.45 -0.28 -19.27
N ARG A 227 4.54 0.66 -19.60
CA ARG A 227 3.28 0.38 -20.32
C ARG A 227 3.52 -0.22 -21.72
N ARG A 228 4.66 0.08 -22.35
CA ARG A 228 5.08 -0.46 -23.66
C ARG A 228 5.84 -1.79 -23.54
N GLY A 229 5.96 -2.35 -22.34
CA GLY A 229 6.59 -3.66 -22.12
C GLY A 229 8.11 -3.62 -21.98
N HIS A 230 8.71 -2.44 -21.88
CA HIS A 230 10.12 -2.27 -21.53
C HIS A 230 10.34 -2.30 -20.02
N SER A 231 11.55 -2.65 -19.61
CA SER A 231 11.98 -2.66 -18.21
C SER A 231 12.76 -1.39 -17.85
N LEU A 232 12.70 -1.04 -16.58
CA LEU A 232 13.54 -0.02 -15.96
C LEU A 232 14.61 -0.69 -15.11
N LYS A 233 15.81 -0.13 -15.04
CA LYS A 233 16.89 -0.65 -14.18
C LYS A 233 17.55 0.43 -13.33
N ILE A 234 17.80 0.13 -12.06
CA ILE A 234 18.80 0.81 -11.23
C ILE A 234 20.05 -0.07 -11.24
N SER A 235 21.17 0.46 -11.73
CA SER A 235 22.45 -0.27 -11.77
C SER A 235 23.30 0.05 -10.55
N ASN A 236 23.80 -0.99 -9.88
CA ASN A 236 24.82 -0.87 -8.84
C ASN A 236 26.25 -0.87 -9.41
N GLN A 237 26.44 -0.91 -10.73
CA GLN A 237 27.77 -0.89 -11.34
C GLN A 237 28.38 0.52 -11.34
N THR A 238 27.55 1.56 -11.15
CA THR A 238 27.97 2.94 -11.04
C THR A 238 27.14 3.68 -10.01
N PHE A 239 27.73 4.71 -9.43
CA PHE A 239 27.09 5.59 -8.48
C PHE A 239 27.19 7.05 -8.94
N VAL A 240 26.10 7.79 -8.78
CA VAL A 240 26.04 9.24 -8.99
C VAL A 240 25.53 9.91 -7.73
N TYR A 241 26.35 10.79 -7.17
CA TYR A 241 25.95 11.66 -6.07
C TYR A 241 25.16 12.83 -6.63
N HIS A 242 24.04 13.18 -5.98
CA HIS A 242 23.20 14.31 -6.36
C HIS A 242 23.12 15.24 -5.15
N PHE A 243 23.61 16.47 -5.30
CA PHE A 243 23.63 17.47 -4.24
C PHE A 243 22.22 17.91 -3.81
N ARG A 244 21.22 17.67 -4.67
CA ARG A 244 19.78 17.85 -4.46
C ARG A 244 19.33 19.30 -4.28
N HIS A 245 18.33 19.67 -5.08
CA HIS A 245 17.53 20.88 -4.92
C HIS A 245 18.29 22.21 -5.08
N LYS A 246 19.52 22.22 -5.62
CA LYS A 246 20.34 23.45 -5.64
C LYS A 246 19.70 24.53 -6.52
N SER A 247 19.24 24.19 -7.74
CA SER A 247 18.44 25.14 -8.54
C SER A 247 17.09 25.53 -7.93
N ILE A 248 16.48 24.68 -7.08
CA ILE A 248 15.21 25.03 -6.41
C ILE A 248 15.46 26.08 -5.32
N THR A 249 16.48 25.84 -4.49
CA THR A 249 16.89 26.74 -3.41
C THR A 249 17.39 28.07 -3.96
N GLU A 250 18.28 28.03 -4.96
CA GLU A 250 18.88 29.23 -5.57
C GLU A 250 17.83 30.17 -6.19
N ASN A 251 16.71 29.61 -6.66
CA ASN A 251 15.65 30.37 -7.31
C ASN A 251 14.42 30.59 -6.42
N ASN A 252 14.48 30.26 -5.13
CA ASN A 252 13.36 30.37 -4.19
C ASN A 252 12.04 29.72 -4.71
N LEU A 253 12.15 28.64 -5.48
CA LEU A 253 10.99 28.00 -6.08
C LEU A 253 10.18 27.26 -5.01
N ASN A 254 8.88 27.53 -4.92
CA ASN A 254 7.99 26.80 -4.04
C ASN A 254 7.71 25.38 -4.57
N ARG A 255 8.63 24.46 -4.29
CA ARG A 255 8.56 23.04 -4.70
C ARG A 255 7.25 22.37 -4.33
N LYS A 256 6.72 22.63 -3.12
CA LYS A 256 5.47 22.01 -2.66
C LYS A 256 4.29 22.42 -3.54
N LYS A 257 4.20 23.70 -3.89
CA LYS A 257 3.14 24.25 -4.76
C LYS A 257 3.22 23.68 -6.17
N GLU A 258 4.40 23.68 -6.78
CA GLU A 258 4.57 23.18 -8.15
C GLU A 258 4.31 21.68 -8.24
N LEU A 259 4.87 20.90 -7.32
CA LEU A 259 4.66 19.46 -7.27
C LEU A 259 3.17 19.11 -7.03
N ALA A 260 2.42 19.91 -6.27
CA ALA A 260 0.98 19.69 -6.09
C ALA A 260 0.19 19.88 -7.39
N LYS A 261 0.58 20.84 -8.23
CA LYS A 261 -0.04 21.07 -9.55
C LYS A 261 0.26 19.91 -10.49
N THR A 262 1.53 19.54 -10.64
CA THR A 262 1.95 18.47 -11.57
C THR A 262 1.45 17.10 -11.13
N THR A 263 1.38 16.83 -9.82
CA THR A 263 0.75 15.60 -9.29
C THR A 263 -0.72 15.50 -9.72
N LYS A 264 -1.49 16.61 -9.73
CA LYS A 264 -2.89 16.59 -10.20
C LYS A 264 -2.99 16.26 -11.69
N ILE A 265 -2.08 16.79 -12.50
CA ILE A 265 -2.02 16.50 -13.95
C ILE A 265 -1.69 15.02 -14.19
N PHE A 266 -0.64 14.51 -13.53
CA PHE A 266 -0.27 13.09 -13.57
C PHE A 266 -1.43 12.18 -13.18
N LEU A 267 -2.10 12.50 -12.07
CA LEU A 267 -3.25 11.76 -11.58
C LEU A 267 -4.39 11.67 -12.58
N ASN A 268 -4.67 12.77 -13.28
CA ASN A 268 -5.71 12.81 -14.28
C ASN A 268 -5.33 12.00 -15.52
N LYS A 269 -4.07 12.12 -16.00
CA LYS A 269 -3.56 11.37 -17.16
C LYS A 269 -3.62 9.86 -16.92
N TRP A 270 -3.20 9.41 -15.74
CA TRP A 270 -3.09 7.99 -15.40
C TRP A 270 -4.28 7.42 -14.63
N HIS A 271 -5.40 8.14 -14.57
CA HIS A 271 -6.54 7.75 -13.74
C HIS A 271 -7.01 6.31 -13.99
N SER A 272 -7.18 5.91 -15.25
CA SER A 272 -7.63 4.56 -15.62
C SER A 272 -6.64 3.47 -15.15
N THR A 273 -5.35 3.64 -15.44
CA THR A 273 -4.29 2.72 -14.99
C THR A 273 -4.23 2.63 -13.47
N ILE A 274 -4.37 3.76 -12.78
CA ILE A 274 -4.43 3.80 -11.32
C ILE A 274 -5.64 3.01 -10.81
N MET A 275 -6.82 3.22 -11.38
CA MET A 275 -8.03 2.50 -10.99
C MET A 275 -7.93 1.00 -11.29
N GLU A 276 -7.28 0.61 -12.38
CA GLU A 276 -7.02 -0.79 -12.69
C GLU A 276 -6.07 -1.42 -11.67
N LEU A 277 -4.96 -0.75 -11.36
CA LEU A 277 -4.00 -1.21 -10.35
C LEU A 277 -4.67 -1.41 -9.00
N THR A 278 -5.50 -0.46 -8.56
CA THR A 278 -6.14 -0.50 -7.22
C THR A 278 -7.24 -1.55 -7.10
N ASN A 279 -7.73 -2.05 -8.24
CA ASN A 279 -8.66 -3.17 -8.31
C ASN A 279 -7.96 -4.53 -8.25
N GLN A 280 -6.64 -4.60 -8.41
CA GLN A 280 -5.89 -5.86 -8.27
C GLN A 280 -5.86 -6.32 -6.80
N ASP A 281 -6.10 -7.61 -6.55
CA ASP A 281 -6.16 -8.19 -5.20
C ASP A 281 -4.84 -8.05 -4.43
N ASN A 282 -3.71 -8.03 -5.13
CA ASN A 282 -2.38 -7.90 -4.55
C ASN A 282 -1.88 -6.44 -4.51
N PHE A 283 -2.67 -5.46 -4.96
CA PHE A 283 -2.26 -4.06 -5.02
C PHE A 283 -1.76 -3.56 -3.67
N PHE A 284 -2.48 -3.84 -2.59
CA PHE A 284 -2.12 -3.38 -1.26
C PHE A 284 -0.84 -4.04 -0.76
N GLU A 285 -0.65 -5.35 -1.02
CA GLU A 285 0.63 -6.00 -0.73
C GLU A 285 1.77 -5.31 -1.47
N LYS A 286 1.63 -5.13 -2.79
CA LYS A 286 2.64 -4.45 -3.63
C LYS A 286 2.87 -3.01 -3.17
N PHE A 287 1.82 -2.28 -2.83
CA PHE A 287 1.85 -0.90 -2.36
C PHE A 287 2.75 -0.73 -1.14
N PHE A 288 2.68 -1.67 -0.19
CA PHE A 288 3.53 -1.68 0.99
C PHE A 288 4.89 -2.37 0.76
N ASP A 289 5.16 -2.90 -0.43
CA ASP A 289 6.51 -3.31 -0.85
C ASP A 289 7.23 -2.22 -1.67
N LEU A 290 6.51 -1.16 -2.06
CA LEU A 290 7.07 -0.07 -2.84
C LEU A 290 8.12 0.71 -2.06
N ASP A 291 9.04 1.25 -2.84
CA ASP A 291 10.02 2.18 -2.33
C ASP A 291 9.34 3.52 -1.94
N PHE A 292 9.88 4.30 -1.02
CA PHE A 292 9.25 5.48 -0.45
C PHE A 292 9.08 6.61 -1.49
N GLN A 293 9.83 6.62 -2.60
CA GLN A 293 9.57 7.55 -3.70
C GLN A 293 8.31 7.11 -4.47
N GLN A 294 8.20 5.82 -4.82
CA GLN A 294 7.02 5.17 -5.40
C GLN A 294 5.78 5.36 -4.51
N PHE A 295 5.97 5.12 -3.22
CA PHE A 295 4.98 5.30 -2.17
C PHE A 295 4.51 6.75 -2.00
N ALA A 296 5.41 7.75 -2.10
CA ALA A 296 5.05 9.15 -1.93
C ALA A 296 4.06 9.63 -3.00
N ILE A 297 4.16 9.06 -4.21
CA ILE A 297 3.21 9.31 -5.29
C ILE A 297 1.89 8.67 -4.92
N LEU A 298 1.85 7.36 -4.69
CA LEU A 298 0.58 6.68 -4.39
C LEU A 298 -0.12 7.24 -3.14
N ARG A 299 0.63 7.68 -2.13
CA ARG A 299 0.13 8.46 -0.99
C ARG A 299 -0.66 9.69 -1.45
N LYS A 300 -0.03 10.55 -2.27
CA LYS A 300 -0.69 11.77 -2.76
C LYS A 300 -1.87 11.44 -3.64
N MET A 301 -1.76 10.36 -4.41
CA MET A 301 -2.85 9.85 -5.20
C MET A 301 -4.04 9.47 -4.31
N ASN A 302 -3.81 8.75 -3.21
CA ASN A 302 -4.88 8.35 -2.30
C ASN A 302 -5.52 9.57 -1.61
N GLN A 303 -4.71 10.55 -1.19
CA GLN A 303 -5.22 11.81 -0.62
C GLN A 303 -6.11 12.63 -1.57
N LYS A 304 -6.00 12.41 -2.89
CA LYS A 304 -6.72 13.17 -3.91
C LYS A 304 -7.87 12.40 -4.53
N CYS A 305 -7.69 11.10 -4.72
CA CYS A 305 -8.63 10.24 -5.44
C CYS A 305 -9.38 9.27 -4.52
N HIS A 306 -9.01 9.19 -3.23
CA HIS A 306 -9.62 8.30 -2.24
C HIS A 306 -9.76 6.85 -2.72
N PHE A 307 -8.82 6.38 -3.55
CA PHE A 307 -8.91 5.06 -4.18
C PHE A 307 -8.60 3.91 -3.22
N LEU A 308 -7.96 4.17 -2.07
CA LEU A 308 -7.99 3.21 -0.97
C LEU A 308 -9.41 3.30 -0.38
N GLU A 309 -10.41 2.80 -1.11
CA GLU A 309 -11.72 2.50 -0.54
C GLU A 309 -11.49 1.74 0.77
N GLU A 310 -12.29 1.99 1.82
CA GLU A 310 -12.24 1.23 3.09
C GLU A 310 -12.65 -0.24 2.85
N LYS A 311 -11.84 -1.02 2.13
CA LYS A 311 -12.02 -2.46 1.90
C LYS A 311 -11.79 -3.25 3.20
N SER A 312 -11.03 -2.68 4.13
CA SER A 312 -10.84 -3.17 5.50
C SER A 312 -10.92 -2.03 6.50
N LYS A 313 -11.51 -2.29 7.66
CA LYS A 313 -11.46 -1.41 8.84
C LYS A 313 -10.22 -1.75 9.66
N ILE A 314 -9.31 -0.80 9.79
CA ILE A 314 -8.09 -0.98 10.60
C ILE A 314 -8.32 -0.39 12.00
N PHE A 315 -8.06 -1.20 13.04
CA PHE A 315 -8.13 -0.77 14.43
C PHE A 315 -6.76 -0.92 15.11
N ALA A 316 -6.15 0.19 15.49
CA ALA A 316 -5.01 0.21 16.40
C ALA A 316 -5.55 0.08 17.84
N ALA A 317 -5.45 -1.11 18.43
CA ALA A 317 -6.12 -1.38 19.71
C ALA A 317 -5.13 -1.72 20.83
N PHE A 318 -5.44 -1.26 22.04
CA PHE A 318 -4.63 -1.47 23.24
C PHE A 318 -4.46 -2.97 23.56
N ALA A 319 -3.34 -3.31 24.20
CA ALA A 319 -3.07 -4.68 24.64
C ALA A 319 -4.12 -5.14 25.67
N CYS A 320 -4.33 -6.44 25.81
CA CYS A 320 -5.28 -7.01 26.78
C CYS A 320 -6.78 -6.63 26.60
N LEU A 321 -7.17 -5.95 25.52
CA LEU A 321 -8.59 -5.73 25.18
C LEU A 321 -9.24 -6.87 24.38
N GLY A 322 -8.48 -7.93 24.04
CA GLY A 322 -9.04 -9.14 23.42
C GLY A 322 -8.90 -9.26 21.90
N LYS A 323 -8.01 -8.48 21.24
CA LYS A 323 -7.75 -8.57 19.77
C LYS A 323 -7.58 -10.01 19.27
N THR A 324 -6.68 -10.74 19.92
CA THR A 324 -6.32 -12.11 19.54
C THR A 324 -7.48 -13.07 19.75
N ASN A 325 -8.27 -12.89 20.83
CA ASN A 325 -9.44 -13.73 21.09
C ASN A 325 -10.52 -13.47 20.04
N PHE A 326 -10.78 -12.20 19.71
CA PHE A 326 -11.71 -11.82 18.65
C PHE A 326 -11.30 -12.43 17.31
N SER A 327 -10.02 -12.32 16.94
CA SER A 327 -9.54 -12.85 15.65
C SER A 327 -9.50 -14.37 15.59
N LYS A 328 -9.36 -15.05 16.73
CA LYS A 328 -9.51 -16.51 16.82
C LYS A 328 -10.97 -16.95 16.73
N LYS A 329 -11.89 -16.16 17.28
CA LYS A 329 -13.34 -16.44 17.24
C LYS A 329 -13.93 -16.16 15.85
N TYR A 330 -13.45 -15.11 15.18
CA TYR A 330 -13.91 -14.71 13.83
C TYR A 330 -12.74 -14.66 12.83
N PRO A 331 -12.13 -15.81 12.49
CA PRO A 331 -10.93 -15.89 11.68
C PRO A 331 -11.18 -15.54 10.20
N HIS A 332 -12.41 -15.64 9.69
CA HIS A 332 -12.70 -15.19 8.33
C HIS A 332 -12.88 -13.67 8.32
N LEU A 333 -13.59 -13.11 9.29
CA LEU A 333 -13.86 -11.68 9.38
C LEU A 333 -12.63 -10.83 9.71
N SER A 334 -11.73 -11.34 10.55
CA SER A 334 -10.71 -10.49 11.19
C SER A 334 -9.34 -11.13 11.33
N GLN A 335 -8.32 -10.28 11.48
CA GLN A 335 -6.95 -10.71 11.73
C GLN A 335 -6.23 -9.77 12.71
N ASP A 336 -5.53 -10.34 13.69
CA ASP A 336 -4.68 -9.63 14.65
C ASP A 336 -3.22 -9.72 14.22
N LEU A 337 -2.63 -8.57 13.85
CA LEU A 337 -1.24 -8.47 13.42
C LEU A 337 -0.37 -8.03 14.61
N GLU A 338 0.10 -9.01 15.37
CA GLU A 338 0.98 -8.80 16.52
C GLU A 338 2.35 -8.26 16.09
N THR A 339 2.68 -7.01 16.46
CA THR A 339 3.87 -6.29 15.98
C THR A 339 5.19 -6.95 16.40
N SER A 340 5.23 -7.63 17.55
CA SER A 340 6.45 -8.28 18.03
C SER A 340 6.98 -9.34 17.05
N ASN A 341 6.10 -10.06 16.35
CA ASN A 341 6.44 -11.04 15.32
C ASN A 341 7.18 -10.45 14.10
N PHE A 342 7.06 -9.13 13.90
CA PHE A 342 7.67 -8.43 12.76
C PHE A 342 8.86 -7.59 13.19
N ARG A 343 8.83 -7.06 14.42
CA ARG A 343 9.87 -6.16 14.95
C ARG A 343 11.14 -6.90 15.38
N TYR A 344 11.04 -8.18 15.75
CA TYR A 344 12.17 -8.95 16.26
C TYR A 344 12.41 -10.22 15.45
N LEU A 345 13.68 -10.61 15.30
CA LEU A 345 14.09 -11.92 14.82
C LEU A 345 14.27 -12.85 16.03
N TYR A 346 13.67 -14.03 15.97
CA TYR A 346 13.81 -15.04 17.02
C TYR A 346 14.95 -15.99 16.64
N LYS A 347 16.08 -15.91 17.34
CA LYS A 347 17.16 -16.90 17.21
C LYS A 347 16.74 -18.18 17.94
N ASN A 348 16.51 -19.26 17.20
CA ASN A 348 16.51 -20.60 17.78
C ASN A 348 17.96 -20.97 18.15
N ARG A 349 18.40 -20.66 19.37
CA ARG A 349 19.52 -21.41 19.95
C ARG A 349 18.95 -22.70 20.52
N LYS A 350 19.32 -23.84 19.96
CA LYS A 350 19.13 -25.13 20.66
C LYS A 350 20.11 -25.14 21.84
N ASP A 351 19.60 -25.24 23.06
CA ASP A 351 20.40 -25.38 24.26
C ASP A 351 21.10 -26.76 24.28
N ILE A 352 22.41 -26.76 24.45
CA ILE A 352 23.10 -27.79 25.22
C ILE A 352 22.91 -27.36 26.68
N GLU A 353 22.33 -28.25 27.49
CA GLU A 353 22.16 -28.14 28.95
C GLU A 353 21.17 -27.08 29.48
N GLY A 354 19.88 -27.41 29.42
CA GLY A 354 19.00 -27.41 30.61
C GLY A 354 18.62 -26.07 31.28
N LEU A 355 19.04 -24.91 30.80
CA LEU A 355 18.60 -23.61 31.32
C LEU A 355 17.66 -22.93 30.32
N LYS A 356 16.40 -22.70 30.71
CA LYS A 356 15.42 -21.90 29.94
C LYS A 356 16.04 -20.53 29.62
N SER A 357 16.56 -20.37 28.41
CA SER A 357 17.15 -19.12 27.94
C SER A 357 16.07 -18.18 27.38
N THR A 358 16.04 -16.93 27.86
CA THR A 358 15.24 -15.87 27.26
C THR A 358 15.78 -15.62 25.84
N PRO A 359 14.97 -15.66 24.76
CA PRO A 359 15.49 -15.51 23.41
C PRO A 359 16.12 -14.13 23.26
N GLY A 360 17.39 -14.07 22.86
CA GLY A 360 18.01 -12.82 22.40
C GLY A 360 17.19 -12.28 21.23
N ARG A 361 16.59 -11.10 21.41
CA ARG A 361 15.74 -10.45 20.39
C ARG A 361 16.59 -9.50 19.57
N ASP A 362 17.04 -9.95 18.40
CA ASP A 362 17.65 -9.03 17.44
C ASP A 362 16.54 -8.19 16.79
N LYS A 363 16.80 -6.90 16.57
CA LYS A 363 15.87 -6.06 15.80
C LYS A 363 15.83 -6.54 14.36
N ASN A 364 14.62 -6.68 13.80
CA ASN A 364 14.47 -7.02 12.40
C ASN A 364 14.85 -5.82 11.52
N PRO A 365 15.86 -5.92 10.64
CA PRO A 365 16.30 -4.81 9.79
C PRO A 365 15.23 -4.37 8.77
N HIS A 366 14.23 -5.22 8.50
CA HIS A 366 13.13 -4.91 7.59
C HIS A 366 11.92 -4.27 8.27
N PHE A 367 11.95 -4.06 9.59
CA PHE A 367 10.90 -3.33 10.29
C PHE A 367 11.04 -1.81 10.05
N PRO A 368 9.95 -1.05 9.77
CA PRO A 368 8.54 -1.45 9.81
C PRO A 368 7.95 -2.00 8.50
N GLN A 369 8.73 -2.08 7.42
CA GLN A 369 8.22 -2.43 6.08
C GLN A 369 7.55 -3.81 6.03
N ASN A 370 8.16 -4.81 6.67
CA ASN A 370 7.59 -6.16 6.74
C ASN A 370 6.20 -6.18 7.43
N TYR A 371 5.99 -5.32 8.43
CA TYR A 371 4.73 -5.19 9.14
C TYR A 371 3.68 -4.50 8.27
N LEU A 372 4.06 -3.42 7.58
CA LEU A 372 3.21 -2.75 6.61
C LEU A 372 2.78 -3.69 5.48
N ARG A 373 3.69 -4.51 4.96
CA ARG A 373 3.36 -5.55 3.98
C ARG A 373 2.35 -6.55 4.52
N ALA A 374 2.45 -6.94 5.79
CA ALA A 374 1.47 -7.83 6.42
C ALA A 374 0.08 -7.19 6.54
N ILE A 375 0.01 -5.90 6.84
CA ILE A 375 -1.24 -5.11 6.76
C ILE A 375 -1.77 -5.18 5.33
N GLY A 376 -0.92 -4.92 4.33
CA GLY A 376 -1.26 -5.02 2.90
C GLY A 376 -1.82 -6.36 2.48
N LYS A 377 -1.20 -7.46 2.91
CA LYS A 377 -1.64 -8.83 2.62
C LYS A 377 -3.03 -9.14 3.18
N SER A 378 -3.38 -8.50 4.29
CA SER A 378 -4.67 -8.68 4.98
C SER A 378 -5.74 -7.73 4.42
N TYR A 379 -5.34 -6.58 3.88
CA TYR A 379 -6.22 -5.54 3.37
C TYR A 379 -7.05 -6.03 2.18
N GLY A 380 -8.37 -5.84 2.26
CA GLY A 380 -9.34 -6.36 1.29
C GLY A 380 -9.63 -7.86 1.40
N LYS A 381 -8.85 -8.64 2.18
CA LYS A 381 -9.11 -10.06 2.48
C LYS A 381 -9.72 -10.30 3.85
N LYS A 382 -9.73 -9.27 4.69
CA LYS A 382 -10.32 -9.26 6.02
C LYS A 382 -11.12 -7.98 6.15
N ALA A 383 -12.34 -8.09 6.67
CA ALA A 383 -13.15 -6.92 6.95
C ALA A 383 -12.53 -6.06 8.06
N ILE A 384 -11.87 -6.69 9.03
CA ILE A 384 -11.30 -6.05 10.22
C ILE A 384 -9.83 -6.46 10.38
N ILE A 385 -8.94 -5.49 10.54
CA ILE A 385 -7.52 -5.73 10.81
C ILE A 385 -7.17 -5.03 12.11
N PHE A 386 -6.68 -5.79 13.10
CA PHE A 386 -6.09 -5.20 14.30
C PHE A 386 -4.59 -5.03 14.13
N ILE A 387 -4.11 -3.86 14.53
CA ILE A 387 -2.69 -3.55 14.63
C ILE A 387 -2.37 -3.15 16.07
N ALA A 388 -1.10 -3.25 16.46
CA ALA A 388 -0.69 -2.74 17.77
C ALA A 388 -0.79 -1.20 17.82
N LEU A 389 -0.95 -0.67 19.04
CA LEU A 389 -0.77 0.75 19.31
C LEU A 389 0.71 1.12 19.17
N SER A 390 1.15 1.36 17.94
CA SER A 390 2.48 1.88 17.64
C SER A 390 2.34 3.24 16.97
N PRO A 391 2.71 4.35 17.64
CA PRO A 391 2.68 5.67 17.04
C PRO A 391 3.51 5.79 15.77
N GLU A 392 4.62 5.06 15.69
CA GLU A 392 5.45 4.95 14.47
C GLU A 392 4.63 4.40 13.28
N ILE A 393 3.91 3.29 13.48
CA ILE A 393 3.07 2.72 12.42
C ILE A 393 1.89 3.64 12.10
N MET A 394 1.24 4.21 13.12
CA MET A 394 0.11 5.13 12.95
C MET A 394 0.51 6.38 12.14
N GLN A 395 1.68 6.97 12.41
CA GLN A 395 2.22 8.07 11.62
C GLN A 395 2.49 7.67 10.16
N ILE A 396 2.91 6.43 9.92
CA ILE A 396 3.05 5.91 8.56
C ILE A 396 1.68 5.80 7.88
N LEU A 397 0.66 5.28 8.57
CA LEU A 397 -0.72 5.20 8.05
C LEU A 397 -1.32 6.60 7.79
N ASP A 398 -1.11 7.56 8.70
CA ASP A 398 -1.51 8.96 8.53
C ASP A 398 -0.85 9.58 7.30
N ASN A 399 0.45 9.35 7.17
CA ASN A 399 1.19 9.79 6.00
C ASN A 399 0.56 9.18 4.76
N LEU A 400 0.21 7.91 4.77
CA LEU A 400 -0.45 7.21 3.67
C LEU A 400 -1.88 7.67 3.36
N GLY A 401 -2.52 8.38 4.27
CA GLY A 401 -3.96 8.63 4.18
C GLY A 401 -4.79 7.35 4.31
N ILE A 402 -4.25 6.31 4.95
CA ILE A 402 -5.01 5.10 5.28
C ILE A 402 -5.78 5.37 6.56
N LEU A 403 -7.10 5.20 6.48
CA LEU A 403 -7.98 5.40 7.62
C LEU A 403 -7.83 4.25 8.62
N TYR A 404 -7.61 4.60 9.88
CA TYR A 404 -7.64 3.67 11.00
C TYR A 404 -8.34 4.32 12.20
N SER A 405 -8.92 3.49 13.06
CA SER A 405 -9.47 3.91 14.36
C SER A 405 -8.57 3.43 15.48
N VAL A 406 -8.57 4.15 16.60
CA VAL A 406 -7.86 3.73 17.82
C VAL A 406 -8.87 3.19 18.83
N ILE A 407 -8.57 2.06 19.48
CA ILE A 407 -9.32 1.57 20.64
C ILE A 407 -8.40 1.61 21.86
N TYR A 408 -8.76 2.42 22.85
CA TYR A 408 -7.93 2.66 24.03
C TYR A 408 -8.78 2.60 25.31
N PRO A 409 -8.32 1.98 26.40
CA PRO A 409 -9.07 1.90 27.66
C PRO A 409 -9.10 3.22 28.41
N GLU A 410 -10.23 3.53 29.06
CA GLU A 410 -10.26 4.62 30.04
C GLU A 410 -9.37 4.32 31.24
N LYS A 411 -8.93 5.39 31.93
CA LYS A 411 -8.10 5.28 33.14
C LYS A 411 -8.73 4.39 34.22
N SER A 412 -10.07 4.41 34.32
CA SER A 412 -10.85 3.58 35.25
C SER A 412 -10.68 2.07 35.01
N MET A 413 -10.36 1.64 33.79
CA MET A 413 -10.15 0.23 33.45
C MET A 413 -8.77 -0.30 33.87
N ALA A 414 -7.87 0.54 34.37
CA ALA A 414 -6.50 0.14 34.66
C ALA A 414 -6.39 -1.10 35.57
N PRO A 415 -7.13 -1.23 36.69
CA PRO A 415 -7.07 -2.41 37.54
C PRO A 415 -7.44 -3.69 36.79
N GLU A 416 -8.46 -3.63 35.93
CA GLU A 416 -8.92 -4.78 35.17
C GLU A 416 -7.93 -5.16 34.06
N ILE A 417 -7.39 -4.19 33.33
CA ILE A 417 -6.40 -4.43 32.28
C ILE A 417 -5.14 -5.08 32.85
N LEU A 418 -4.69 -4.65 34.02
CA LEU A 418 -3.55 -5.26 34.72
C LEU A 418 -3.86 -6.69 35.13
N LYS A 419 -5.05 -6.94 35.72
CA LYS A 419 -5.51 -8.30 36.05
C LYS A 419 -5.58 -9.21 34.81
N ARG A 420 -6.08 -8.69 33.68
CA ARG A 420 -6.10 -9.42 32.39
C ARG A 420 -4.69 -9.72 31.89
N ALA A 421 -3.73 -8.80 32.08
CA ALA A 421 -2.34 -9.01 31.68
C ALA A 421 -1.67 -10.09 32.52
N GLU A 422 -1.85 -10.06 33.83
CA GLU A 422 -1.32 -11.05 34.79
C GLU A 422 -1.95 -12.43 34.56
N GLY A 423 -3.27 -12.51 34.39
CA GLY A 423 -3.97 -13.76 34.12
C GLY A 423 -3.59 -14.43 32.79
N ARG A 424 -2.98 -13.68 31.86
CA ARG A 424 -2.41 -14.20 30.59
C ARG A 424 -0.96 -14.64 30.72
N GLY A 425 -0.34 -14.51 31.90
CA GLY A 425 1.05 -14.86 32.13
C GLY A 425 2.06 -13.87 31.52
N ASN A 426 1.67 -12.62 31.29
CA ASN A 426 2.64 -11.60 30.87
C ASN A 426 3.66 -11.34 31.98
N ASN A 427 4.90 -11.01 31.61
CA ASN A 427 5.96 -10.74 32.57
C ASN A 427 5.74 -9.42 33.35
N LYS A 428 6.42 -9.29 34.49
CA LYS A 428 6.29 -8.10 35.36
C LYS A 428 6.63 -6.79 34.65
N ASP A 429 7.64 -6.79 33.79
CA ASP A 429 8.05 -5.60 33.04
C ASP A 429 6.95 -5.09 32.10
N PHE A 430 6.25 -6.00 31.42
CA PHE A 430 5.13 -5.65 30.57
C PHE A 430 3.93 -5.14 31.37
N VAL A 431 3.61 -5.77 32.50
CA VAL A 431 2.53 -5.31 33.40
C VAL A 431 2.83 -3.91 33.93
N GLU A 432 4.08 -3.62 34.30
CA GLU A 432 4.50 -2.29 34.77
C GLU A 432 4.43 -1.24 33.64
N LEU A 433 4.81 -1.62 32.42
CA LEU A 433 4.64 -0.75 31.24
C LEU A 433 3.17 -0.37 31.02
N LEU A 434 2.25 -1.34 31.08
CA LEU A 434 0.82 -1.07 30.97
C LEU A 434 0.34 -0.13 32.09
N ARG A 435 0.78 -0.38 33.33
CA ARG A 435 0.43 0.46 34.50
C ARG A 435 0.85 1.91 34.27
N LYS A 436 2.06 2.14 33.78
CA LYS A 436 2.59 3.47 33.45
C LYS A 436 1.81 4.15 32.31
N ASN A 437 1.47 3.42 31.25
CA ASN A 437 0.72 3.98 30.13
C ASN A 437 -0.70 4.41 30.55
N LEU A 438 -1.33 3.65 31.45
CA LEU A 438 -2.69 3.89 31.93
C LEU A 438 -2.79 4.94 33.05
N SER A 439 -1.79 5.03 33.93
CA SER A 439 -1.85 5.95 35.09
C SER A 439 -1.83 7.43 34.68
N ASN A 440 -1.07 7.75 33.63
CA ASN A 440 -0.81 9.13 33.21
C ASN A 440 -1.47 9.51 31.87
N ASN A 441 -2.15 8.59 31.19
CA ASN A 441 -2.65 8.77 29.82
C ASN A 441 -1.59 9.30 28.83
N ASN A 442 -0.30 9.15 29.14
CA ASN A 442 0.79 9.73 28.35
C ASN A 442 0.80 9.16 26.93
N GLU A 443 0.56 7.87 26.77
CA GLU A 443 0.48 7.21 25.47
C GLU A 443 -0.72 7.70 24.66
N LEU A 444 -1.91 7.79 25.28
CA LEU A 444 -3.11 8.31 24.62
C LEU A 444 -2.95 9.79 24.21
N ASN A 445 -2.39 10.62 25.08
CA ASN A 445 -2.11 12.03 24.80
C ASN A 445 -1.08 12.15 23.66
N TYR A 446 -0.04 11.32 23.67
CA TYR A 446 0.93 11.26 22.58
C TYR A 446 0.28 10.88 21.26
N ILE A 447 -0.59 9.86 21.23
CA ILE A 447 -1.35 9.45 20.05
C ILE A 447 -2.20 10.61 19.53
N LYS A 448 -2.94 11.30 20.42
CA LYS A 448 -3.78 12.46 20.05
C LYS A 448 -2.97 13.62 19.44
N LEU A 449 -1.77 13.88 19.94
CA LEU A 449 -0.93 14.99 19.50
C LEU A 449 -0.13 14.67 18.23
N ASN A 450 0.24 13.41 18.02
CA ASN A 450 1.21 13.02 16.98
C ASN A 450 0.64 12.15 15.87
N THR A 451 -0.65 11.78 15.93
CA THR A 451 -1.30 10.94 14.93
C THR A 451 -2.70 11.45 14.56
N LYS A 452 -3.28 10.99 13.45
CA LYS A 452 -4.57 11.45 12.89
C LYS A 452 -5.54 10.29 12.69
N PRO A 453 -5.89 9.54 13.75
CA PRO A 453 -6.88 8.47 13.64
C PRO A 453 -8.22 9.07 13.19
N LYS A 454 -8.97 8.31 12.40
CA LYS A 454 -10.35 8.66 11.99
C LYS A 454 -11.21 8.96 13.21
N ARG A 455 -11.01 8.18 14.28
CA ARG A 455 -11.63 8.36 15.60
C ARG A 455 -10.87 7.57 16.66
N ILE A 456 -11.11 7.94 17.92
CA ILE A 456 -10.62 7.23 19.11
C ILE A 456 -11.83 6.73 19.88
N ILE A 457 -11.88 5.42 20.09
CA ILE A 457 -12.92 4.73 20.84
C ILE A 457 -12.36 4.44 22.24
N LEU A 458 -13.03 4.96 23.27
CA LEU A 458 -12.67 4.73 24.66
C LEU A 458 -13.44 3.53 25.20
N ALA A 459 -12.72 2.45 25.55
CA ALA A 459 -13.29 1.30 26.22
C ALA A 459 -13.60 1.64 27.67
N LYS A 460 -14.74 1.16 28.20
CA LYS A 460 -15.22 1.45 29.55
C LYS A 460 -15.52 0.17 30.31
N ASN A 461 -15.52 0.24 31.65
CA ASN A 461 -15.92 -0.88 32.52
C ASN A 461 -15.22 -2.19 32.13
N GLN A 462 -15.96 -3.28 31.89
CA GLN A 462 -15.45 -4.59 31.46
C GLN A 462 -15.37 -4.76 29.94
N ASP A 463 -15.34 -3.68 29.17
CA ASP A 463 -15.36 -3.75 27.71
C ASP A 463 -14.24 -4.66 27.16
N THR A 464 -14.62 -5.39 26.12
CA THR A 464 -13.72 -6.14 25.25
C THR A 464 -13.85 -5.57 23.85
N ILE A 465 -12.89 -5.86 22.98
CA ILE A 465 -13.01 -5.48 21.57
C ILE A 465 -14.29 -6.03 20.95
N GLU A 466 -14.73 -7.22 21.36
CA GLU A 466 -15.98 -7.80 20.87
C GLU A 466 -17.19 -6.95 21.27
N SER A 467 -17.33 -6.59 22.56
CA SER A 467 -18.45 -5.74 23.01
C SER A 467 -18.44 -4.36 22.35
N ILE A 468 -17.26 -3.78 22.16
CA ILE A 468 -17.09 -2.48 21.50
C ILE A 468 -17.54 -2.55 20.04
N LEU A 469 -17.05 -3.54 19.29
CA LEU A 469 -17.33 -3.67 17.87
C LEU A 469 -18.79 -4.05 17.59
N LYS A 470 -19.43 -4.86 18.46
CA LYS A 470 -20.86 -5.15 18.38
C LYS A 470 -21.72 -3.89 18.46
N ASN A 471 -21.31 -2.91 19.26
CA ASN A 471 -22.04 -1.66 19.46
C ASN A 471 -21.63 -0.54 18.50
N ASP A 472 -20.64 -0.79 17.64
CA ASP A 472 -20.08 0.22 16.77
C ASP A 472 -20.81 0.32 15.43
N ASN A 473 -21.33 1.52 15.12
CA ASN A 473 -22.08 1.78 13.88
C ASN A 473 -21.25 1.57 12.60
N GLU A 474 -19.93 1.81 12.63
CA GLU A 474 -19.09 1.54 11.45
C GLU A 474 -18.90 0.04 11.21
N THR A 475 -18.81 -0.74 12.28
CA THR A 475 -18.73 -2.20 12.21
C THR A 475 -20.06 -2.79 11.73
N LYS A 476 -21.19 -2.28 12.22
CA LYS A 476 -22.54 -2.64 11.74
C LYS A 476 -22.79 -2.28 10.28
N SER A 477 -22.06 -1.29 9.75
CA SER A 477 -22.16 -0.86 8.34
C SER A 477 -21.10 -1.45 7.42
N ILE A 478 -20.28 -2.40 7.91
CA ILE A 478 -19.33 -3.15 7.08
C ILE A 478 -20.07 -3.79 5.91
N SER A 479 -19.59 -3.50 4.70
CA SER A 479 -19.93 -4.26 3.50
C SER A 479 -18.79 -5.23 3.27
N LEU A 480 -19.10 -6.52 3.28
CA LEU A 480 -18.12 -7.56 2.97
C LEU A 480 -18.05 -7.67 1.45
N LYS A 481 -16.89 -7.33 0.88
CA LYS A 481 -16.55 -7.57 -0.52
C LYS A 481 -15.44 -8.62 -0.53
N ASN A 482 -15.41 -9.48 -1.55
CA ASN A 482 -14.30 -10.38 -1.91
C ASN A 482 -14.38 -11.83 -1.41
N SER A 483 -15.56 -12.35 -1.06
CA SER A 483 -15.75 -13.80 -1.03
C SER A 483 -16.19 -14.30 -2.40
N GLY A 484 -15.99 -15.59 -2.70
CA GLY A 484 -16.49 -16.21 -3.91
C GLY A 484 -16.57 -17.71 -3.76
N PHE A 485 -17.42 -18.37 -4.55
CA PHE A 485 -17.63 -19.81 -4.49
C PHE A 485 -17.84 -20.38 -5.88
N ALA A 486 -17.43 -21.64 -6.06
CA ALA A 486 -17.73 -22.41 -7.25
C ALA A 486 -19.07 -23.14 -7.07
N TYR A 487 -20.00 -22.96 -7.99
CA TYR A 487 -21.26 -23.68 -8.04
C TYR A 487 -21.51 -24.18 -9.46
N LYS A 488 -21.75 -25.50 -9.60
CA LYS A 488 -21.89 -26.18 -10.91
C LYS A 488 -20.78 -25.84 -11.92
N GLY A 489 -19.54 -25.66 -11.44
CA GLY A 489 -18.38 -25.34 -12.28
C GLY A 489 -18.20 -23.86 -12.62
N VAL A 490 -19.08 -22.97 -12.14
CA VAL A 490 -19.00 -21.51 -12.34
C VAL A 490 -18.57 -20.83 -11.04
N TYR A 491 -17.58 -19.93 -11.11
CA TYR A 491 -17.14 -19.14 -9.96
C TYR A 491 -17.94 -17.84 -9.85
N TYR A 492 -18.59 -17.64 -8.70
CA TYR A 492 -19.32 -16.42 -8.38
C TYR A 492 -18.51 -15.55 -7.43
N SER A 493 -18.43 -14.25 -7.71
CA SER A 493 -17.96 -13.28 -6.72
C SER A 493 -19.13 -12.81 -5.85
N VAL A 494 -18.87 -12.61 -4.58
CA VAL A 494 -19.90 -12.34 -3.58
C VAL A 494 -19.67 -10.98 -2.94
N VAL A 495 -20.75 -10.20 -2.90
CA VAL A 495 -20.81 -8.92 -2.19
C VAL A 495 -21.95 -8.99 -1.20
N PHE A 496 -21.66 -8.81 0.08
CA PHE A 496 -22.67 -8.72 1.12
C PHE A 496 -22.83 -7.28 1.62
N ARG A 497 -24.09 -6.86 1.81
CA ARG A 497 -24.46 -5.54 2.31
C ARG A 497 -25.37 -5.66 3.52
N SER A 498 -24.93 -5.09 4.63
CA SER A 498 -25.73 -4.93 5.85
C SER A 498 -26.96 -4.05 5.61
N LEU A 499 -28.10 -4.51 6.13
CA LEU A 499 -29.36 -3.75 6.21
C LEU A 499 -29.72 -3.33 7.65
N ILE A 500 -28.84 -3.56 8.63
CA ILE A 500 -29.08 -3.12 10.01
C ILE A 500 -29.37 -1.61 10.02
N SER A 501 -30.52 -1.24 10.59
CA SER A 501 -31.01 0.15 10.65
C SER A 501 -31.22 0.81 9.27
N LYS A 502 -31.45 0.04 8.20
CA LYS A 502 -31.69 0.53 6.83
C LYS A 502 -32.95 -0.10 6.24
N ARG A 503 -33.55 0.56 5.24
CA ARG A 503 -34.68 0.01 4.48
C ARG A 503 -34.21 -1.03 3.46
N VAL A 504 -35.04 -2.04 3.21
CA VAL A 504 -34.81 -3.03 2.16
C VAL A 504 -34.86 -2.35 0.77
N PRO A 505 -33.81 -2.47 -0.06
CA PRO A 505 -33.81 -1.89 -1.39
C PRO A 505 -34.77 -2.65 -2.32
N ARG A 506 -35.37 -1.96 -3.29
CA ARG A 506 -36.13 -2.59 -4.37
C ARG A 506 -35.17 -3.34 -5.29
N LYS A 507 -35.16 -4.67 -5.19
CA LYS A 507 -34.34 -5.60 -6.00
C LYS A 507 -35.20 -6.80 -6.39
N ASN A 508 -34.80 -7.48 -7.46
CA ASN A 508 -35.37 -8.76 -7.82
C ASN A 508 -34.72 -9.83 -6.93
N TRP A 509 -35.33 -10.14 -5.80
CA TRP A 509 -34.83 -11.14 -4.86
C TRP A 509 -35.05 -12.51 -5.47
N GLY A 510 -33.97 -13.25 -5.75
CA GLY A 510 -34.08 -14.62 -6.26
C GLY A 510 -34.19 -15.66 -5.16
N GLN A 511 -33.66 -15.36 -3.97
CA GLN A 511 -33.74 -16.25 -2.80
C GLN A 511 -33.81 -15.47 -1.50
N ILE A 512 -34.47 -16.03 -0.49
CA ILE A 512 -34.59 -15.47 0.85
C ILE A 512 -34.11 -16.52 1.86
N TYR A 513 -33.19 -16.16 2.75
CA TYR A 513 -32.71 -17.07 3.81
C TYR A 513 -32.84 -16.45 5.19
N ALA A 514 -33.15 -17.27 6.19
CA ALA A 514 -33.43 -16.83 7.55
C ALA A 514 -32.44 -17.40 8.58
N VAL A 515 -31.93 -16.53 9.45
CA VAL A 515 -31.35 -16.93 10.74
C VAL A 515 -32.51 -16.96 11.74
N GLY A 516 -33.14 -18.13 11.89
CA GLY A 516 -34.31 -18.32 12.75
C GLY A 516 -33.95 -18.47 14.23
N LYS A 517 -34.70 -17.86 15.15
CA LYS A 517 -34.58 -18.07 16.60
C LYS A 517 -35.73 -18.93 17.11
N ILE A 518 -35.40 -20.04 17.77
CA ILE A 518 -36.33 -20.88 18.53
C ILE A 518 -35.64 -21.39 19.80
N ASN A 519 -36.23 -21.14 20.98
CA ASN A 519 -35.67 -21.54 22.29
C ASN A 519 -34.15 -21.27 22.42
N ASP A 520 -33.72 -20.06 22.02
CA ASP A 520 -32.31 -19.61 22.00
C ASP A 520 -31.35 -20.39 21.09
N GLN A 521 -31.89 -21.19 20.17
CA GLN A 521 -31.13 -21.92 19.15
C GLN A 521 -31.55 -21.50 17.74
N VAL A 522 -30.68 -21.82 16.78
CA VAL A 522 -30.86 -21.58 15.35
C VAL A 522 -31.21 -22.89 14.66
N PRO A 523 -32.37 -23.02 14.00
CA PRO A 523 -32.65 -24.17 13.16
C PRO A 523 -31.83 -24.10 11.87
N ILE A 524 -31.12 -25.17 11.55
CA ILE A 524 -30.39 -25.36 10.29
C ILE A 524 -30.96 -26.55 9.54
N VAL A 525 -31.14 -26.38 8.24
CA VAL A 525 -31.73 -27.41 7.36
C VAL A 525 -30.66 -28.40 6.93
N LYS A 526 -31.03 -29.68 6.94
CA LYS A 526 -30.17 -30.80 6.59
C LYS A 526 -30.53 -31.31 5.20
N TYR A 527 -29.59 -31.23 4.27
CA TYR A 527 -29.75 -31.73 2.91
C TYR A 527 -28.95 -33.01 2.69
N ASN A 528 -29.51 -33.95 1.94
CA ASN A 528 -28.79 -35.11 1.41
C ASN A 528 -28.48 -34.89 -0.07
N LYS A 529 -27.21 -34.61 -0.39
CA LYS A 529 -26.75 -34.48 -1.77
C LYS A 529 -25.77 -35.61 -2.07
N LYS A 530 -26.22 -36.59 -2.86
CA LYS A 530 -25.40 -37.71 -3.37
C LYS A 530 -24.62 -38.46 -2.27
N GLY A 531 -25.25 -38.72 -1.13
CA GLY A 531 -24.65 -39.47 -0.02
C GLY A 531 -23.84 -38.62 0.96
N PHE A 532 -23.73 -37.31 0.75
CA PHE A 532 -23.14 -36.38 1.71
C PHE A 532 -24.21 -35.51 2.36
N VAL A 533 -24.14 -35.43 3.69
CA VAL A 533 -24.97 -34.54 4.50
C VAL A 533 -24.34 -33.15 4.51
N SER A 534 -25.13 -32.14 4.16
CA SER A 534 -24.73 -30.72 4.26
C SER A 534 -25.78 -29.92 5.01
N PHE A 535 -25.36 -28.87 5.69
CA PHE A 535 -26.25 -27.98 6.45
C PHE A 535 -26.33 -26.59 5.80
N ASN A 536 -27.49 -25.95 5.87
CA ASN A 536 -27.67 -24.57 5.43
C ASN A 536 -28.69 -23.84 6.32
N LEU A 537 -28.82 -22.52 6.14
CA LEU A 537 -29.97 -21.80 6.69
C LEU A 537 -31.26 -22.18 5.96
N PRO A 538 -32.39 -22.17 6.68
CA PRO A 538 -33.70 -22.30 6.06
C PRO A 538 -33.99 -21.14 5.11
N GLY A 539 -34.69 -21.44 4.03
CA GLY A 539 -35.07 -20.51 2.99
C GLY A 539 -34.79 -21.03 1.58
N GLY A 540 -35.46 -20.43 0.61
CA GLY A 540 -35.40 -20.88 -0.77
C GLY A 540 -35.73 -19.80 -1.79
N GLY A 541 -36.18 -20.25 -2.95
CA GLY A 541 -36.40 -19.42 -4.13
C GLY A 541 -37.70 -18.63 -4.02
N THR A 542 -37.71 -17.42 -4.59
CA THR A 542 -38.95 -16.64 -4.73
C THR A 542 -39.77 -17.18 -5.90
N GLU A 543 -41.08 -17.34 -5.70
CA GLU A 543 -41.99 -17.73 -6.78
C GLU A 543 -42.54 -16.49 -7.55
N PRO A 544 -42.99 -16.63 -8.81
CA PRO A 544 -43.53 -15.52 -9.57
C PRO A 544 -44.71 -14.84 -8.87
N GLY A 545 -44.53 -13.55 -8.54
CA GLY A 545 -45.56 -12.73 -7.87
C GLY A 545 -45.46 -12.72 -6.34
N GLU A 546 -44.58 -13.53 -5.76
CA GLU A 546 -44.38 -13.63 -4.31
C GLU A 546 -43.52 -12.48 -3.78
N SER A 547 -43.93 -11.89 -2.66
CA SER A 547 -43.10 -10.97 -1.89
C SER A 547 -42.04 -11.72 -1.09
N TYR A 548 -40.95 -11.05 -0.70
CA TYR A 548 -39.93 -11.70 0.15
C TYR A 548 -40.47 -12.17 1.51
N GLU A 549 -41.56 -11.58 1.99
CA GLU A 549 -42.21 -12.00 3.23
C GLU A 549 -43.01 -13.29 3.04
N GLU A 550 -43.76 -13.39 1.94
CA GLU A 550 -44.50 -14.62 1.59
C GLU A 550 -43.53 -15.78 1.37
N THR A 551 -42.44 -15.55 0.61
CA THR A 551 -41.39 -16.56 0.40
C THR A 551 -40.78 -17.01 1.73
N LEU A 552 -40.45 -16.08 2.62
CA LEU A 552 -39.89 -16.41 3.93
C LEU A 552 -40.85 -17.30 4.74
N ARG A 553 -42.14 -16.95 4.79
CA ARG A 553 -43.13 -17.70 5.57
C ARG A 553 -43.37 -19.09 5.00
N ARG A 554 -43.42 -19.23 3.67
CA ARG A 554 -43.60 -20.51 2.98
C ARG A 554 -42.41 -21.44 3.20
N GLU A 555 -41.20 -20.98 2.90
CA GLU A 555 -39.98 -21.80 2.98
C GLU A 555 -39.69 -22.28 4.41
N LEU A 556 -39.89 -21.44 5.43
CA LEU A 556 -39.67 -21.84 6.82
C LEU A 556 -40.74 -22.83 7.32
N LEU A 557 -41.95 -22.79 6.76
CA LEU A 557 -42.97 -23.78 7.04
C LEU A 557 -42.63 -25.11 6.34
N GLU A 558 -42.18 -25.06 5.08
CA GLU A 558 -41.83 -26.24 4.28
C GLU A 558 -40.58 -26.96 4.83
N GLU A 559 -39.50 -26.23 5.10
CA GLU A 559 -38.22 -26.84 5.47
C GLU A 559 -38.10 -27.15 6.97
N LEU A 560 -38.85 -26.45 7.83
CA LEU A 560 -38.73 -26.59 9.30
C LEU A 560 -40.04 -26.94 10.01
N ASN A 561 -41.19 -26.83 9.35
CA ASN A 561 -42.51 -26.84 9.98
C ASN A 561 -42.63 -25.79 11.11
N MET A 562 -42.07 -24.60 10.86
CA MET A 562 -42.07 -23.48 11.80
C MET A 562 -42.76 -22.25 11.22
N ARG A 563 -43.48 -21.53 12.07
CA ARG A 563 -44.16 -20.28 11.73
C ARG A 563 -43.28 -19.08 12.09
N VAL A 564 -43.20 -18.11 11.20
CA VAL A 564 -42.55 -16.81 11.45
C VAL A 564 -43.49 -15.94 12.28
N LEU A 565 -43.08 -15.58 13.50
CA LEU A 565 -43.80 -14.64 14.35
C LEU A 565 -43.53 -13.20 13.91
N ASP A 566 -42.25 -12.87 13.81
CA ASP A 566 -41.75 -11.60 13.30
C ASP A 566 -40.40 -11.83 12.60
N PHE A 567 -39.98 -10.84 11.80
CA PHE A 567 -38.67 -10.87 11.18
C PHE A 567 -38.11 -9.47 10.94
N GLU A 568 -36.78 -9.40 10.85
CA GLU A 568 -36.02 -8.19 10.54
C GLU A 568 -35.03 -8.48 9.40
N PRO A 569 -35.02 -7.67 8.32
CA PRO A 569 -33.98 -7.76 7.29
C PRO A 569 -32.61 -7.36 7.84
N ILE A 570 -31.64 -8.27 7.75
CA ILE A 570 -30.28 -8.08 8.33
C ILE A 570 -29.24 -7.76 7.27
N GLY A 571 -29.47 -8.17 6.02
CA GLY A 571 -28.60 -7.83 4.91
C GLY A 571 -28.99 -8.53 3.63
N TYR A 572 -28.19 -8.36 2.59
CA TYR A 572 -28.35 -9.12 1.36
C TYR A 572 -27.03 -9.41 0.69
N GLN A 573 -27.00 -10.55 0.00
CA GLN A 573 -25.88 -11.05 -0.78
C GLN A 573 -26.15 -10.84 -2.26
N ILE A 574 -25.12 -10.40 -2.99
CA ILE A 574 -25.11 -10.27 -4.44
C ILE A 574 -24.08 -11.26 -4.96
N ASN A 575 -24.53 -12.27 -5.70
CA ASN A 575 -23.66 -13.21 -6.40
C ASN A 575 -23.50 -12.71 -7.83
N VAL A 576 -22.27 -12.37 -8.22
CA VAL A 576 -21.95 -11.87 -9.56
C VAL A 576 -21.24 -12.98 -10.32
N ALA A 577 -21.88 -13.45 -11.40
CA ALA A 577 -21.33 -14.44 -12.32
C ALA A 577 -20.17 -13.85 -13.16
N PRO A 578 -19.34 -14.69 -13.82
CA PRO A 578 -18.21 -14.22 -14.64
C PRO A 578 -18.61 -13.31 -15.81
N ASP A 579 -19.83 -13.46 -16.32
CA ASP A 579 -20.42 -12.63 -17.37
C ASP A 579 -21.01 -11.30 -16.85
N GLY A 580 -21.00 -11.09 -15.52
CA GLY A 580 -21.54 -9.91 -14.87
C GLY A 580 -23.00 -10.02 -14.41
N GLU A 581 -23.68 -11.14 -14.65
CA GLU A 581 -25.05 -11.38 -14.16
C GLU A 581 -25.10 -11.35 -12.62
N LYS A 582 -26.15 -10.74 -12.05
CA LYS A 582 -26.29 -10.54 -10.59
C LYS A 582 -27.50 -11.27 -10.04
N HIS A 583 -27.26 -12.20 -9.13
CA HIS A 583 -28.31 -12.86 -8.36
C HIS A 583 -28.37 -12.28 -6.94
N TYR A 584 -29.54 -11.82 -6.53
CA TYR A 584 -29.75 -11.17 -5.24
C TYR A 584 -30.40 -12.15 -4.26
N GLN A 585 -29.80 -12.28 -3.08
CA GLN A 585 -30.34 -13.10 -2.01
C GLN A 585 -30.54 -12.25 -0.75
N LEU A 586 -31.76 -12.18 -0.22
CA LEU A 586 -32.03 -11.48 1.03
C LEU A 586 -31.65 -12.36 2.22
N ARG A 587 -31.23 -11.73 3.31
CA ARG A 587 -30.98 -12.36 4.60
C ARG A 587 -31.84 -11.68 5.66
N VAL A 588 -32.56 -12.48 6.43
CA VAL A 588 -33.41 -12.01 7.51
C VAL A 588 -33.07 -12.72 8.82
N PHE A 589 -33.34 -12.06 9.94
CA PHE A 589 -33.44 -12.67 11.26
C PHE A 589 -34.92 -12.85 11.56
N ALA A 590 -35.35 -14.02 12.03
CA ALA A 590 -36.77 -14.32 12.24
C ALA A 590 -37.01 -15.01 13.58
N ASN A 591 -38.01 -14.58 14.34
CA ASN A 591 -38.46 -15.29 15.54
C ASN A 591 -39.47 -16.37 15.10
N LEU A 592 -39.27 -17.60 15.57
CA LEU A 592 -39.99 -18.77 15.08
C LEU A 592 -40.76 -19.49 16.19
N GLU A 593 -41.91 -20.05 15.81
CA GLU A 593 -42.72 -20.94 16.63
C GLU A 593 -42.83 -22.31 15.95
N LYS A 594 -42.61 -23.40 16.70
CA LYS A 594 -42.78 -24.76 16.18
C LYS A 594 -44.27 -25.06 16.04
N VAL A 595 -44.71 -25.42 14.82
CA VAL A 595 -46.13 -25.73 14.52
C VAL A 595 -46.41 -27.23 14.63
N GLY A 596 -45.40 -28.07 14.40
CA GLY A 596 -45.49 -29.53 14.51
C GLY A 596 -44.15 -30.20 14.24
N ASP A 597 -44.12 -31.53 14.20
CA ASP A 597 -42.92 -32.27 13.80
C ASP A 597 -42.69 -32.16 12.28
N PHE A 598 -41.42 -32.18 11.88
CA PHE A 598 -41.04 -32.12 10.47
C PHE A 598 -41.76 -33.23 9.68
N LYS A 599 -42.47 -32.85 8.63
CA LYS A 599 -43.06 -33.78 7.67
C LYS A 599 -42.16 -33.79 6.44
N GLU A 600 -41.80 -34.98 5.96
CA GLU A 600 -40.91 -35.12 4.80
C GLU A 600 -41.33 -34.22 3.64
N ASP A 601 -40.35 -33.52 3.08
CA ASP A 601 -40.50 -32.59 1.97
C ASP A 601 -40.93 -33.32 0.69
N VAL A 602 -41.94 -32.78 0.01
CA VAL A 602 -42.50 -33.31 -1.26
C VAL A 602 -41.45 -33.29 -2.39
N GLY A 603 -40.40 -32.46 -2.25
CA GLY A 603 -39.27 -32.33 -3.19
C GLY A 603 -38.04 -33.23 -2.91
N GLY A 604 -38.01 -33.96 -1.80
CA GLY A 604 -37.07 -35.07 -1.54
C GLY A 604 -35.58 -34.72 -1.28
N SER A 605 -35.22 -33.44 -1.07
CA SER A 605 -33.80 -33.05 -0.84
C SER A 605 -33.47 -32.64 0.60
N VAL A 606 -34.48 -32.16 1.34
CA VAL A 606 -34.39 -31.88 2.79
C VAL A 606 -34.74 -33.14 3.56
N ILE A 607 -33.83 -33.57 4.44
CA ILE A 607 -34.00 -34.78 5.26
C ILE A 607 -34.24 -34.48 6.74
N GLY A 608 -34.44 -33.19 7.08
CA GLY A 608 -34.76 -32.72 8.42
C GLY A 608 -34.03 -31.42 8.78
N TYR A 609 -34.05 -31.07 10.06
CA TYR A 609 -33.35 -29.91 10.61
C TYR A 609 -32.67 -30.25 11.94
N GLU A 610 -31.67 -29.45 12.32
CA GLU A 610 -31.01 -29.53 13.62
C GLU A 610 -31.03 -28.15 14.29
N LEU A 611 -31.01 -28.12 15.63
CA LEU A 611 -30.90 -26.88 16.39
C LEU A 611 -29.45 -26.66 16.78
N GLU A 612 -28.94 -25.48 16.49
CA GLU A 612 -27.53 -25.14 16.71
C GLU A 612 -27.39 -23.85 17.52
N ASN A 613 -26.32 -23.75 18.30
CA ASN A 613 -25.99 -22.49 18.95
C ASN A 613 -25.49 -21.47 17.90
N ILE A 614 -25.95 -20.22 17.98
CA ILE A 614 -25.53 -19.17 17.03
C ILE A 614 -24.00 -18.98 16.97
N GLN A 615 -23.29 -19.26 18.07
CA GLN A 615 -21.82 -19.21 18.12
C GLN A 615 -21.15 -20.30 17.29
N ASN A 616 -21.81 -21.45 17.10
CA ASN A 616 -21.32 -22.58 16.31
C ASN A 616 -21.89 -22.62 14.89
N LEU A 617 -22.87 -21.76 14.60
CA LEU A 617 -23.61 -21.74 13.33
C LEU A 617 -22.66 -21.73 12.13
N ASN A 618 -21.71 -20.80 12.08
CA ASN A 618 -20.80 -20.67 10.94
C ASN A 618 -19.86 -21.88 10.78
N ASN A 619 -19.52 -22.58 11.88
CA ASN A 619 -18.72 -23.81 11.82
C ASN A 619 -19.51 -24.97 11.18
N ARG A 620 -20.85 -24.97 11.32
CA ARG A 620 -21.73 -25.98 10.75
C ARG A 620 -22.08 -25.72 9.28
N ILE A 621 -22.30 -24.45 8.91
CA ILE A 621 -22.77 -24.06 7.56
C ILE A 621 -21.66 -23.53 6.64
N ASN A 622 -20.50 -23.14 7.20
CA ASN A 622 -19.31 -22.64 6.50
C ASN A 622 -19.58 -21.45 5.53
N TRP A 623 -20.21 -20.39 6.03
CA TRP A 623 -20.54 -19.17 5.27
C TRP A 623 -19.40 -18.12 5.24
N GLY A 624 -18.22 -18.46 5.74
CA GLY A 624 -17.06 -17.58 5.74
C GLY A 624 -17.33 -16.25 6.44
N GLU A 625 -16.94 -15.13 5.83
CA GLU A 625 -17.04 -13.79 6.43
C GLU A 625 -18.48 -13.36 6.73
N VAL A 626 -19.44 -13.78 5.90
CA VAL A 626 -20.85 -13.42 6.05
C VAL A 626 -21.43 -14.10 7.29
N GLY A 627 -21.11 -15.37 7.50
CA GLY A 627 -21.53 -16.11 8.70
C GLY A 627 -20.89 -15.56 9.98
N ASP A 628 -19.58 -15.30 9.97
CA ASP A 628 -18.89 -14.68 11.11
C ASP A 628 -19.51 -13.32 11.47
N TRP A 629 -19.87 -12.53 10.46
CA TRP A 629 -20.51 -11.23 10.65
C TRP A 629 -21.90 -11.36 11.27
N PHE A 630 -22.71 -12.33 10.84
CA PHE A 630 -24.01 -12.60 11.46
C PHE A 630 -23.89 -13.07 12.91
N THR A 631 -22.99 -14.00 13.19
CA THR A 631 -22.72 -14.43 14.57
C THR A 631 -22.30 -13.25 15.44
N LEU A 632 -21.46 -12.35 14.92
CA LEU A 632 -21.03 -11.17 15.66
C LEU A 632 -22.20 -10.23 16.02
N ILE A 633 -23.05 -9.87 15.05
CA ILE A 633 -24.08 -8.83 15.25
C ILE A 633 -25.40 -9.33 15.85
N LEU A 634 -25.71 -10.62 15.70
CA LEU A 634 -27.00 -11.17 16.13
C LEU A 634 -26.95 -11.83 17.49
N GLN A 635 -25.76 -12.08 18.05
CA GLN A 635 -25.60 -12.78 19.33
C GLN A 635 -26.44 -12.16 20.46
N ASP A 636 -26.50 -10.83 20.55
CA ASP A 636 -27.24 -10.16 21.62
C ASP A 636 -28.77 -10.32 21.46
N LYS A 637 -29.27 -10.53 20.22
CA LYS A 637 -30.68 -10.86 19.96
C LYS A 637 -31.04 -12.28 20.39
N TYR A 638 -30.04 -13.15 20.52
CA TYR A 638 -30.20 -14.50 21.09
C TYR A 638 -30.04 -14.50 22.61
N GLU A 639 -29.11 -13.71 23.15
CA GLU A 639 -28.78 -13.72 24.58
C GLU A 639 -29.68 -12.82 25.44
N ASN A 640 -30.36 -11.81 24.86
CA ASN A 640 -31.29 -10.94 25.59
C ASN A 640 -32.72 -11.13 25.09
N GLN A 641 -33.50 -11.96 25.79
CA GLN A 641 -34.94 -11.76 26.04
C GLN A 641 -35.42 -12.68 27.16
#